data_AF-A0A5N4A387-F1
#
_entry.id   AF-A0A5N4A387-F1
#
_cell.length_a   1.000
_cell.length_b   1.000
_cell.length_c   1.000
_cell.angle_alpha   90.00
_cell.angle_beta   90.00
_cell.angle_gamma   90.00
#
_symmetry.space_group_name_H-M   'P 1'
#
loop_
_entity.id
_entity.type
_entity.pdbx_description
1 polymer ?
#
loop_
_entity_poly.entity_id
_entity_poly.type
_entity_poly.pdbx_seq_one_letter_code
_entity_poly.pdbx_strand_id
1 'polypeptide(L)'
;MLYVRGNRRDFDRWRDLGNEGWGYDDVLPYFLKSEDQRNPYLARNKKYHATGGYQTIQESPYNTPLGIAFLQAGQEMGYDIRDINGEQQTGFALFQFTMRRGTRCSAAKAFLRPVRLRPNLHISMWTHATKVLIDPDTKRAYGVQFIKHGLLQTVMAKREVILSAGAINTPQLLMLSGVGPADHLEDMGIPVLHDSPGVGKNVQDHIAAGGITFLINKPVAILTHRISNINTALRYAIFGDGPLTSSVGIETVGFISTKYANRSDDWPDMEFMILSTSTNQDSGTQVKRAHGLSDEFYDAVFKSINAKDVFSIFPMMLRPKSTGVIKLQSKNPLRYPLMYHNYLTDPHDVAVLREGIKASIAFGQTTAMKRFGSTFHSVPYPNCKHLPLFTDEYWDCAVRQYTLTIYHYSCSAKMGPKTDPLAVVDPKLRVYGVSGLRIVDASIMPYITSGNINAPVLMIGEKGSDLIKEYWLGYSLGKKMAAIVGTIAHIAGLATSIGGNPLTLVGLLPVVAIGLTYMRYTSVDPESHPIDARYVRKVDSLPPPTRRETHDNYLQVRPEYDFVVIGAGSAGAVVASRLSEVANWTVLLLEMGGDENEISDIPALAGYAQMSEFDWMYQTSPPGDSKYCLAMIGDRCNWPRGKVLGGSSTINAMVYVRGNRRDYDDWEAQGNPGWSYEDVLPYFLKSEDNRNPYLAKTKYHNTGGYLTVQEAPWRTPLAISFLQGGRELGYEVRDCNGEKQTGFMIAQGTIRRGSRCSTSKAFLRPARLRPNLHIAMNSRVTKILIDGLTKRAYAVRYVRNNQPRTVRARKEVILSAGALSTPQILMLSGVGPQEHLESFGIPVLSNLRVGDNLQDHVGLGGYTFIIDQPISFNKQRYQRLDVAMEYILNERGPLTSFGIEGVAFVNTKYAPKSGDWPDIQFHFAGSSVNSDGSQVKKITGLRDSVYNTVYKPLINVDTWTILPLLLRPKSRGWVRLKSKDPTTHVDINPNYFTHREDIDTLIAGIRIGLNLSDTPAFQRFHSKCHRTPFPGCRQYPFDTDEYWECSIRHFTFTIYHPTSTAKMGPPSDPAAVVDHRLRVYGVKNLRVVDASIMPTIISGNTNAPTIMIGEKGADLIKEDWTGR
;
A
#
# COMPACT_ATOMS: atom_id res chain seq x y z
N MET A 1 -9.33 -16.25 -14.53
CA MET A 1 -9.93 -14.88 -14.50
C MET A 1 -11.35 -14.93 -15.00
N LEU A 2 -11.65 -15.74 -16.00
CA LEU A 2 -13.01 -15.99 -16.44
C LEU A 2 -13.89 -16.44 -15.26
N TYR A 3 -15.10 -15.90 -15.19
CA TYR A 3 -16.07 -16.17 -14.14
C TYR A 3 -17.33 -16.81 -14.74
N VAL A 4 -17.39 -18.13 -14.60
CA VAL A 4 -18.53 -18.97 -14.96
C VAL A 4 -18.81 -19.86 -13.75
N ARG A 5 -20.07 -19.96 -13.32
CA ARG A 5 -20.43 -20.75 -12.13
C ARG A 5 -20.63 -22.23 -12.41
N GLY A 6 -20.79 -22.65 -13.66
CA GLY A 6 -21.34 -23.96 -13.99
C GLY A 6 -22.84 -23.88 -14.30
N ASN A 7 -23.36 -24.93 -14.90
CA ASN A 7 -24.79 -25.12 -15.09
C ASN A 7 -25.43 -25.58 -13.77
N ARG A 8 -26.70 -25.22 -13.54
CA ARG A 8 -27.52 -25.76 -12.44
C ARG A 8 -27.44 -27.29 -12.35
N ARG A 9 -27.56 -27.97 -13.49
CA ARG A 9 -27.54 -29.44 -13.56
C ARG A 9 -26.23 -30.09 -13.15
N ASP A 10 -25.10 -29.38 -13.23
CA ASP A 10 -23.82 -29.94 -12.79
C ASP A 10 -23.87 -30.28 -11.30
N PHE A 11 -24.41 -29.36 -10.50
CA PHE A 11 -24.52 -29.49 -9.04
C PHE A 11 -25.67 -30.40 -8.63
N ASP A 12 -26.82 -30.31 -9.30
CA ASP A 12 -27.91 -31.26 -9.07
C ASP A 12 -27.46 -32.69 -9.35
N ARG A 13 -26.67 -32.91 -10.39
CA ARG A 13 -26.04 -34.22 -10.65
C ARG A 13 -25.08 -34.63 -9.53
N TRP A 14 -24.31 -33.70 -8.94
CA TRP A 14 -23.47 -34.04 -7.78
C TRP A 14 -24.31 -34.54 -6.61
N ARG A 15 -25.45 -33.90 -6.33
CA ARG A 15 -26.41 -34.36 -5.31
C ARG A 15 -26.97 -35.73 -5.65
N ASP A 16 -27.40 -35.93 -6.89
CA ASP A 16 -28.03 -37.17 -7.34
C ASP A 16 -27.08 -38.39 -7.29
N LEU A 17 -25.76 -38.15 -7.24
CA LEU A 17 -24.74 -39.18 -6.94
C LEU A 17 -24.67 -39.56 -5.44
N GLY A 18 -25.58 -39.07 -4.61
CA GLY A 18 -25.60 -39.31 -3.16
C GLY A 18 -24.85 -38.26 -2.33
N ASN A 19 -24.48 -37.11 -2.91
CA ASN A 19 -23.78 -36.04 -2.20
C ASN A 19 -24.78 -34.99 -1.68
N GLU A 20 -25.50 -35.33 -0.61
CA GLU A 20 -26.49 -34.45 -0.01
C GLU A 20 -25.95 -33.05 0.30
N GLY A 21 -26.77 -32.06 0.03
CA GLY A 21 -26.44 -30.66 0.23
C GLY A 21 -25.51 -30.08 -0.84
N TRP A 22 -25.21 -30.77 -1.95
CA TRP A 22 -24.43 -30.25 -3.08
C TRP A 22 -25.24 -29.93 -4.34
N GLY A 23 -26.58 -29.88 -4.23
CA GLY A 23 -27.45 -29.44 -5.32
C GLY A 23 -27.26 -27.95 -5.61
N TYR A 24 -27.77 -27.46 -6.74
CA TYR A 24 -27.55 -26.07 -7.13
C TYR A 24 -28.10 -25.08 -6.09
N ASP A 25 -29.30 -25.34 -5.57
CA ASP A 25 -29.92 -24.51 -4.54
C ASP A 25 -29.13 -24.49 -3.23
N ASP A 26 -28.37 -25.55 -2.95
CA ASP A 26 -27.49 -25.63 -1.77
C ASP A 26 -26.18 -24.84 -1.96
N VAL A 27 -25.67 -24.76 -3.20
CA VAL A 27 -24.37 -24.13 -3.50
C VAL A 27 -24.50 -22.67 -3.95
N LEU A 28 -25.63 -22.27 -4.55
CA LEU A 28 -25.90 -20.91 -5.00
C LEU A 28 -25.66 -19.85 -3.90
N PRO A 29 -26.10 -20.05 -2.63
CA PRO A 29 -25.81 -19.10 -1.55
C PRO A 29 -24.32 -18.83 -1.33
N TYR A 30 -23.45 -19.81 -1.57
CA TYR A 30 -22.00 -19.65 -1.40
C TYR A 30 -21.35 -18.90 -2.57
N PHE A 31 -21.88 -19.06 -3.79
CA PHE A 31 -21.52 -18.18 -4.91
C PHE A 31 -21.89 -16.73 -4.60
N LEU A 32 -23.13 -16.50 -4.16
CA LEU A 32 -23.63 -15.17 -3.80
C LEU A 32 -22.87 -14.55 -2.62
N LYS A 33 -22.52 -15.33 -1.60
CA LYS A 33 -21.75 -14.88 -0.44
C LYS A 33 -20.40 -14.26 -0.83
N SER A 34 -19.74 -14.83 -1.83
CA SER A 34 -18.45 -14.34 -2.33
C SER A 34 -18.57 -13.19 -3.32
N GLU A 35 -19.69 -13.09 -4.03
CA GLU A 35 -19.80 -12.24 -5.22
C GLU A 35 -19.99 -10.74 -4.90
N ASP A 36 -19.23 -9.93 -5.62
CA ASP A 36 -19.41 -8.49 -5.72
C ASP A 36 -19.57 -8.09 -7.18
N GLN A 37 -20.80 -8.24 -7.70
CA GLN A 37 -21.18 -7.96 -9.08
C GLN A 37 -21.16 -6.46 -9.38
N ARG A 38 -20.33 -6.05 -10.35
CA ARG A 38 -20.16 -4.65 -10.75
C ARG A 38 -20.94 -4.26 -12.00
N ASN A 39 -21.47 -5.23 -12.76
CA ASN A 39 -22.42 -4.90 -13.81
C ASN A 39 -23.74 -4.44 -13.16
N PRO A 40 -24.18 -3.18 -13.35
CA PRO A 40 -25.35 -2.63 -12.67
C PRO A 40 -26.67 -3.27 -13.12
N TYR A 41 -26.73 -3.86 -14.32
CA TYR A 41 -27.90 -4.59 -14.80
C TYR A 41 -28.00 -5.96 -14.13
N LEU A 42 -26.90 -6.71 -14.10
CA LEU A 42 -26.85 -8.02 -13.44
C LEU A 42 -27.03 -7.91 -11.92
N ALA A 43 -26.45 -6.87 -11.30
CA ALA A 43 -26.56 -6.63 -9.86
C ALA A 43 -28.00 -6.38 -9.37
N ARG A 44 -28.95 -6.07 -10.27
CA ARG A 44 -30.39 -5.94 -9.95
C ARG A 44 -31.06 -7.29 -9.76
N ASN A 45 -30.58 -8.34 -10.42
CA ASN A 45 -31.13 -9.69 -10.30
C ASN A 45 -30.62 -10.37 -9.02
N LYS A 46 -31.23 -10.05 -7.88
CA LYS A 46 -30.82 -10.58 -6.56
C LYS A 46 -31.04 -12.08 -6.39
N LYS A 47 -31.77 -12.74 -7.28
CA LYS A 47 -31.94 -14.21 -7.29
C LYS A 47 -30.63 -14.89 -7.66
N TYR A 48 -29.92 -14.35 -8.66
CA TYR A 48 -28.69 -14.95 -9.18
C TYR A 48 -27.44 -14.10 -8.93
N HIS A 49 -27.55 -12.87 -8.43
CA HIS A 49 -26.38 -12.03 -8.16
C HIS A 49 -26.37 -11.33 -6.81
N ALA A 50 -25.16 -11.14 -6.29
CA ALA A 50 -24.91 -10.41 -5.05
C ALA A 50 -23.87 -9.30 -5.24
N THR A 51 -23.87 -8.36 -4.29
CA THR A 51 -22.97 -7.22 -4.24
C THR A 51 -22.38 -7.13 -2.84
N GLY A 52 -21.11 -6.73 -2.72
CA GLY A 52 -20.44 -6.58 -1.42
C GLY A 52 -19.68 -7.80 -0.91
N GLY A 53 -19.66 -8.91 -1.64
CA GLY A 53 -18.77 -10.04 -1.39
C GLY A 53 -17.28 -9.69 -1.62
N TYR A 54 -16.38 -10.58 -1.21
CA TYR A 54 -14.94 -10.34 -1.33
C TYR A 54 -14.41 -10.46 -2.77
N GLN A 55 -15.10 -11.23 -3.61
CA GLN A 55 -14.71 -11.55 -4.99
C GLN A 55 -15.45 -10.62 -5.97
N THR A 56 -14.76 -9.59 -6.45
CA THR A 56 -15.34 -8.67 -7.44
C THR A 56 -15.44 -9.32 -8.81
N ILE A 57 -16.63 -9.22 -9.41
CA ILE A 57 -16.98 -9.72 -10.73
C ILE A 57 -17.36 -8.52 -11.61
N GLN A 58 -16.73 -8.40 -12.77
CA GLN A 58 -17.02 -7.35 -13.74
C GLN A 58 -16.74 -7.84 -15.17
N GLU A 59 -17.38 -7.22 -16.15
CA GLU A 59 -16.96 -7.34 -17.56
C GLU A 59 -15.61 -6.64 -17.78
N SER A 60 -14.95 -6.96 -18.90
CA SER A 60 -13.73 -6.27 -19.31
C SER A 60 -14.04 -4.80 -19.57
N PRO A 61 -13.31 -3.85 -18.96
CA PRO A 61 -13.44 -2.41 -19.28
C PRO A 61 -13.10 -2.06 -20.73
N TYR A 62 -12.50 -2.99 -21.47
CA TYR A 62 -12.20 -2.86 -22.88
C TYR A 62 -12.60 -4.11 -23.65
N ASN A 63 -13.41 -3.90 -24.68
CA ASN A 63 -13.72 -4.86 -25.73
C ASN A 63 -13.39 -4.23 -27.08
N THR A 64 -12.95 -5.05 -28.03
CA THR A 64 -12.78 -4.61 -29.42
C THR A 64 -14.17 -4.50 -30.07
N PRO A 65 -14.29 -3.83 -31.24
CA PRO A 65 -15.53 -3.87 -32.01
C PRO A 65 -15.99 -5.29 -32.37
N LEU A 66 -15.09 -6.28 -32.33
CA LEU A 66 -15.43 -7.67 -32.59
C LEU A 66 -16.30 -8.27 -31.47
N GLY A 67 -16.14 -7.87 -30.20
CA GLY A 67 -16.94 -8.39 -29.09
C GLY A 67 -18.45 -8.28 -29.32
N ILE A 68 -18.92 -7.12 -29.80
CA ILE A 68 -20.32 -6.91 -30.17
C ILE A 68 -20.70 -7.69 -31.44
N ALA A 69 -19.81 -7.74 -32.43
CA ALA A 69 -20.04 -8.53 -33.64
C ALA A 69 -20.17 -10.03 -33.32
N PHE A 70 -19.44 -10.52 -32.32
CA PHE A 70 -19.53 -11.90 -31.87
C PHE A 70 -20.90 -12.21 -31.25
N LEU A 71 -21.46 -11.27 -30.47
CA LEU A 71 -22.83 -11.41 -29.96
C LEU A 71 -23.87 -11.44 -31.07
N GLN A 72 -23.73 -10.55 -32.07
CA GLN A 72 -24.61 -10.51 -33.24
C GLN A 72 -24.51 -11.81 -34.06
N ALA A 73 -23.31 -12.34 -34.26
CA ALA A 73 -23.10 -13.62 -34.91
C ALA A 73 -23.76 -14.77 -34.15
N GLY A 74 -23.70 -14.78 -32.81
CA GLY A 74 -24.44 -15.73 -31.98
C GLY A 74 -25.96 -15.66 -32.20
N GLN A 75 -26.52 -14.44 -32.32
CA GLN A 75 -27.94 -14.24 -32.65
C GLN A 75 -28.29 -14.72 -34.05
N GLU A 76 -27.44 -14.46 -35.05
CA GLU A 76 -27.62 -14.97 -36.42
C GLU A 76 -27.56 -16.51 -36.48
N MET A 77 -26.85 -17.15 -35.53
CA MET A 77 -26.86 -18.59 -35.34
C MET A 77 -28.07 -19.13 -34.57
N GLY A 78 -28.99 -18.26 -34.16
CA GLY A 78 -30.24 -18.63 -33.47
C GLY A 78 -30.13 -18.71 -31.95
N TYR A 79 -29.10 -18.12 -31.33
CA TYR A 79 -28.91 -18.12 -29.88
C TYR A 79 -29.19 -16.74 -29.27
N ASP A 80 -29.75 -16.72 -28.06
CA ASP A 80 -30.02 -15.47 -27.34
C ASP A 80 -28.76 -14.87 -26.71
N ILE A 81 -28.74 -13.54 -26.58
CA ILE A 81 -27.78 -12.83 -25.73
C ILE A 81 -28.36 -12.78 -24.31
N ARG A 82 -27.66 -13.36 -23.34
CA ARG A 82 -28.19 -13.51 -21.97
C ARG A 82 -27.10 -13.58 -20.91
N ASP A 83 -27.50 -13.56 -19.64
CA ASP A 83 -26.59 -13.79 -18.53
C ASP A 83 -26.33 -15.29 -18.32
N ILE A 84 -25.13 -15.74 -18.71
CA ILE A 84 -24.66 -17.12 -18.57
C ILE A 84 -24.52 -17.60 -17.11
N ASN A 85 -24.52 -16.69 -16.14
CA ASN A 85 -24.50 -17.02 -14.70
C ASN A 85 -25.88 -16.88 -14.03
N GLY A 86 -26.92 -16.62 -14.84
CA GLY A 86 -28.31 -16.42 -14.42
C GLY A 86 -29.12 -17.71 -14.45
N GLU A 87 -30.36 -17.62 -14.94
CA GLU A 87 -31.29 -18.74 -14.96
C GLU A 87 -30.97 -19.80 -16.01
N GLN A 88 -30.49 -19.39 -17.18
CA GLN A 88 -30.20 -20.29 -18.31
C GLN A 88 -28.82 -19.98 -18.89
N GLN A 89 -28.03 -21.04 -19.09
CA GLN A 89 -26.65 -20.90 -19.55
C GLN A 89 -26.53 -20.87 -21.09
N THR A 90 -27.36 -21.64 -21.82
CA THR A 90 -27.31 -21.72 -23.29
C THR A 90 -27.59 -20.38 -23.94
N GLY A 91 -26.65 -19.86 -24.72
CA GLY A 91 -26.68 -18.50 -25.27
C GLY A 91 -25.30 -17.85 -25.34
N PHE A 92 -25.24 -16.58 -25.75
CA PHE A 92 -24.01 -15.81 -25.86
C PHE A 92 -23.98 -14.65 -24.86
N ALA A 93 -22.79 -14.30 -24.37
CA ALA A 93 -22.57 -13.19 -23.47
C ALA A 93 -21.16 -12.61 -23.60
N LEU A 94 -20.97 -11.37 -23.17
CA LEU A 94 -19.62 -10.91 -22.85
C LEU A 94 -19.10 -11.68 -21.63
N PHE A 95 -17.82 -12.04 -21.64
CA PHE A 95 -17.22 -12.71 -20.50
C PHE A 95 -17.26 -11.81 -19.25
N GLN A 96 -17.69 -12.42 -18.15
CA GLN A 96 -17.48 -11.86 -16.81
C GLN A 96 -16.12 -12.33 -16.28
N PHE A 97 -15.44 -11.46 -15.55
CA PHE A 97 -14.11 -11.71 -15.00
C PHE A 97 -14.05 -11.47 -13.50
N THR A 98 -13.24 -12.27 -12.81
CA THR A 98 -12.74 -12.01 -11.46
C THR A 98 -11.75 -10.83 -11.50
N MET A 99 -12.28 -9.62 -11.56
CA MET A 99 -11.52 -8.39 -11.83
C MET A 99 -12.04 -7.25 -10.94
N ARG A 100 -11.14 -6.33 -10.55
CA ARG A 100 -11.46 -5.12 -9.79
C ARG A 100 -10.71 -3.95 -10.41
N ARG A 101 -11.43 -3.00 -10.99
CA ARG A 101 -10.88 -1.80 -11.67
C ARG A 101 -9.87 -2.19 -12.77
N GLY A 102 -10.24 -3.09 -13.67
CA GLY A 102 -9.36 -3.55 -14.75
C GLY A 102 -8.25 -4.51 -14.32
N THR A 103 -8.06 -4.76 -13.02
CA THR A 103 -6.98 -5.61 -12.49
C THR A 103 -7.49 -6.98 -12.03
N ARG A 104 -6.67 -8.03 -12.19
CA ARG A 104 -6.98 -9.37 -11.68
C ARG A 104 -7.31 -9.35 -10.18
N CYS A 105 -8.43 -9.97 -9.82
CA CYS A 105 -8.82 -10.23 -8.44
C CYS A 105 -8.62 -11.72 -8.11
N SER A 106 -7.42 -12.10 -7.66
CA SER A 106 -7.10 -13.50 -7.29
C SER A 106 -7.71 -13.90 -5.94
N ALA A 107 -7.81 -15.21 -5.67
CA ALA A 107 -8.26 -15.73 -4.38
C ALA A 107 -7.46 -15.14 -3.19
N ALA A 108 -6.14 -14.97 -3.35
CA ALA A 108 -5.31 -14.32 -2.33
C ALA A 108 -5.70 -12.84 -2.13
N LYS A 109 -6.00 -12.11 -3.21
CA LYS A 109 -6.42 -10.70 -3.13
C LYS A 109 -7.81 -10.53 -2.55
N ALA A 110 -8.73 -11.44 -2.87
CA ALA A 110 -10.10 -11.44 -2.37
C ALA A 110 -10.16 -11.90 -0.91
N PHE A 111 -9.56 -13.04 -0.55
CA PHE A 111 -9.82 -13.71 0.73
C PHE A 111 -8.67 -13.64 1.74
N LEU A 112 -7.40 -13.65 1.31
CA LEU A 112 -6.25 -13.64 2.24
C LEU A 112 -5.77 -12.24 2.60
N ARG A 113 -5.62 -11.33 1.62
CA ARG A 113 -5.14 -9.96 1.88
C ARG A 113 -5.99 -9.21 2.91
N PRO A 114 -7.34 -9.26 2.88
CA PRO A 114 -8.16 -8.54 3.85
C PRO A 114 -8.03 -9.09 5.28
N VAL A 115 -7.59 -10.34 5.45
CA VAL A 115 -7.59 -11.04 6.74
C VAL A 115 -6.18 -11.42 7.22
N ARG A 116 -5.13 -11.03 6.48
CA ARG A 116 -3.73 -11.41 6.73
C ARG A 116 -3.18 -11.03 8.10
N LEU A 117 -3.83 -10.09 8.79
CA LEU A 117 -3.44 -9.60 10.12
C LEU A 117 -4.22 -10.25 11.26
N ARG A 118 -5.09 -11.23 10.96
CA ARG A 118 -5.78 -11.98 12.01
C ARG A 118 -4.75 -12.78 12.82
N PRO A 119 -4.70 -12.64 14.16
CA PRO A 119 -3.66 -13.27 14.99
C PRO A 119 -3.75 -14.81 14.99
N ASN A 120 -4.90 -15.36 14.61
CA ASN A 120 -5.12 -16.79 14.47
C ASN A 120 -4.86 -17.31 13.04
N LEU A 121 -4.34 -16.50 12.12
CA LEU A 121 -3.96 -16.90 10.76
C LEU A 121 -2.45 -16.72 10.56
N HIS A 122 -1.75 -17.84 10.35
CA HIS A 122 -0.32 -17.83 10.02
C HIS A 122 -0.14 -18.29 8.58
N ILE A 123 0.55 -17.48 7.77
CA ILE A 123 0.83 -17.78 6.36
C ILE A 123 2.35 -18.01 6.22
N SER A 124 2.75 -19.25 5.93
CA SER A 124 4.15 -19.57 5.62
C SER A 124 4.33 -19.67 4.11
N MET A 125 5.05 -18.70 3.54
CA MET A 125 5.42 -18.70 2.12
C MET A 125 6.67 -19.55 1.88
N TRP A 126 6.95 -19.89 0.61
CA TRP A 126 8.12 -20.68 0.20
C TRP A 126 8.24 -22.00 0.97
N THR A 127 7.09 -22.62 1.22
CA THR A 127 6.91 -23.79 2.06
C THR A 127 6.31 -24.90 1.21
N HIS A 128 7.12 -25.91 0.86
CA HIS A 128 6.68 -27.03 0.03
C HIS A 128 6.23 -28.17 0.92
N ALA A 129 4.93 -28.42 1.02
CA ALA A 129 4.40 -29.56 1.76
C ALA A 129 4.91 -30.86 1.12
N THR A 130 5.33 -31.81 1.95
CA THR A 130 5.95 -33.07 1.50
C THR A 130 5.09 -34.29 1.82
N LYS A 131 4.44 -34.31 3.01
CA LYS A 131 3.45 -35.32 3.40
C LYS A 131 2.60 -34.85 4.57
N VAL A 132 1.42 -35.43 4.71
CA VAL A 132 0.59 -35.40 5.93
C VAL A 132 1.11 -36.47 6.89
N LEU A 133 1.14 -36.15 8.17
CA LEU A 133 1.51 -37.09 9.22
C LEU A 133 0.24 -37.75 9.75
N ILE A 134 0.17 -39.07 9.61
CA ILE A 134 -0.97 -39.91 9.99
C ILE A 134 -0.46 -40.98 10.94
N ASP A 135 -1.14 -41.14 12.07
CA ASP A 135 -0.84 -42.17 13.05
C ASP A 135 -1.31 -43.54 12.52
N PRO A 136 -0.44 -44.57 12.45
CA PRO A 136 -0.74 -45.83 11.79
C PRO A 136 -1.82 -46.65 12.52
N ASP A 137 -1.92 -46.52 13.85
CA ASP A 137 -2.85 -47.31 14.67
C ASP A 137 -4.23 -46.67 14.71
N THR A 138 -4.28 -45.37 14.97
CA THR A 138 -5.54 -44.60 15.12
C THR A 138 -6.07 -44.08 13.79
N LYS A 139 -5.27 -44.11 12.73
CA LYS A 139 -5.54 -43.50 11.42
C LYS A 139 -5.98 -42.04 11.53
N ARG A 140 -5.37 -41.28 12.45
CA ARG A 140 -5.64 -39.85 12.66
C ARG A 140 -4.55 -39.00 12.04
N ALA A 141 -4.93 -38.05 11.19
CA ALA A 141 -4.02 -37.01 10.72
C ALA A 141 -3.74 -35.99 11.84
N TYR A 142 -2.45 -35.77 12.15
CA TYR A 142 -2.03 -34.97 13.29
C TYR A 142 -1.02 -33.86 12.94
N GLY A 143 -0.56 -33.77 11.70
CA GLY A 143 0.40 -32.74 11.31
C GLY A 143 0.79 -32.80 9.83
N VAL A 144 1.70 -31.93 9.44
CA VAL A 144 2.24 -31.83 8.07
C VAL A 144 3.75 -31.67 8.13
N GLN A 145 4.46 -32.39 7.28
CA GLN A 145 5.89 -32.19 7.02
C GLN A 145 6.08 -31.35 5.76
N PHE A 146 7.02 -30.41 5.78
CA PHE A 146 7.29 -29.50 4.68
C PHE A 146 8.76 -29.12 4.58
N ILE A 147 9.18 -28.63 3.42
CA ILE A 147 10.51 -28.06 3.19
C ILE A 147 10.40 -26.55 3.12
N LYS A 148 11.25 -25.85 3.89
CA LYS A 148 11.39 -24.39 3.85
C LYS A 148 12.86 -24.01 3.88
N HIS A 149 13.30 -23.23 2.89
CA HIS A 149 14.72 -22.88 2.71
C HIS A 149 15.66 -24.10 2.68
N GLY A 150 15.21 -25.18 2.03
CA GLY A 150 15.97 -26.44 1.96
C GLY A 150 15.92 -27.32 3.22
N LEU A 151 15.33 -26.82 4.31
CA LEU A 151 15.24 -27.54 5.59
C LEU A 151 13.90 -28.25 5.71
N LEU A 152 13.94 -29.53 6.10
CA LEU A 152 12.77 -30.33 6.41
C LEU A 152 12.24 -29.95 7.81
N GLN A 153 10.96 -29.61 7.90
CA GLN A 153 10.29 -29.15 9.11
C GLN A 153 8.93 -29.82 9.26
N THR A 154 8.40 -29.81 10.48
CA THR A 154 7.10 -30.40 10.82
C THR A 154 6.27 -29.42 11.64
N VAL A 155 4.96 -29.38 11.36
CA VAL A 155 3.97 -28.65 12.16
C VAL A 155 2.82 -29.58 12.56
N MET A 156 2.35 -29.43 13.79
CA MET A 156 1.30 -30.27 14.37
C MET A 156 -0.07 -29.58 14.32
N ALA A 157 -1.11 -30.34 14.03
CA ALA A 157 -2.49 -29.89 13.97
C ALA A 157 -3.27 -30.36 15.21
N LYS A 158 -3.84 -29.40 15.96
CA LYS A 158 -4.63 -29.72 17.17
C LYS A 158 -6.02 -30.27 16.85
N ARG A 159 -6.59 -29.93 15.70
CA ARG A 159 -7.98 -30.28 15.32
C ARG A 159 -8.02 -31.19 14.11
N GLU A 160 -7.66 -30.65 12.96
CA GLU A 160 -7.64 -31.35 11.67
C GLU A 160 -6.62 -30.73 10.73
N VAL A 161 -6.18 -31.50 9.73
CA VAL A 161 -5.39 -31.08 8.58
C VAL A 161 -6.35 -30.88 7.40
N ILE A 162 -6.20 -29.76 6.68
CA ILE A 162 -7.01 -29.42 5.52
C ILE A 162 -6.08 -29.35 4.31
N LEU A 163 -6.29 -30.23 3.32
CA LEU A 163 -5.57 -30.22 2.06
C LEU A 163 -6.29 -29.35 1.04
N SER A 164 -5.58 -28.36 0.52
CA SER A 164 -6.01 -27.51 -0.59
C SER A 164 -4.85 -27.34 -1.58
N ALA A 165 -4.29 -28.46 -2.03
CA ALA A 165 -3.11 -28.48 -2.92
C ALA A 165 -3.50 -28.52 -4.41
N GLY A 166 -4.79 -28.55 -4.73
CA GLY A 166 -5.32 -28.58 -6.09
C GLY A 166 -5.35 -29.99 -6.67
N ALA A 167 -5.96 -30.12 -7.85
CA ALA A 167 -6.23 -31.42 -8.47
C ALA A 167 -4.98 -32.25 -8.81
N ILE A 168 -3.79 -31.63 -8.89
CA ILE A 168 -2.55 -32.35 -9.21
C ILE A 168 -1.82 -32.78 -7.94
N ASN A 169 -1.57 -31.84 -7.01
CA ASN A 169 -0.72 -32.11 -5.86
C ASN A 169 -1.47 -32.75 -4.69
N THR A 170 -2.79 -32.61 -4.59
CA THR A 170 -3.59 -33.30 -3.56
C THR A 170 -3.44 -34.83 -3.64
N PRO A 171 -3.67 -35.50 -4.78
CA PRO A 171 -3.46 -36.95 -4.85
C PRO A 171 -2.00 -37.35 -4.64
N GLN A 172 -1.03 -36.53 -5.08
CA GLN A 172 0.39 -36.75 -4.80
C GLN A 172 0.66 -36.76 -3.29
N LEU A 173 0.18 -35.75 -2.56
CA LEU A 173 0.38 -35.63 -1.12
C LEU A 173 -0.29 -36.76 -0.35
N LEU A 174 -1.50 -37.17 -0.75
CA LEU A 174 -2.18 -38.32 -0.14
C LEU A 174 -1.36 -39.59 -0.31
N MET A 175 -0.91 -39.89 -1.55
CA MET A 175 -0.11 -41.08 -1.82
C MET A 175 1.22 -41.06 -1.06
N LEU A 176 1.93 -39.93 -1.01
CA LEU A 176 3.16 -39.76 -0.21
C LEU A 176 2.93 -39.90 1.30
N SER A 177 1.67 -39.79 1.75
CA SER A 177 1.25 -39.96 3.14
C SER A 177 0.70 -41.36 3.45
N GLY A 178 0.78 -42.30 2.50
CA GLY A 178 0.28 -43.66 2.66
C GLY A 178 -1.23 -43.83 2.44
N VAL A 179 -1.89 -42.86 1.78
CA VAL A 179 -3.32 -42.91 1.43
C VAL A 179 -3.46 -42.90 -0.10
N GLY A 180 -3.85 -44.03 -0.68
CA GLY A 180 -3.96 -44.17 -2.13
C GLY A 180 -4.09 -45.63 -2.56
N PRO A 181 -4.03 -45.94 -3.86
CA PRO A 181 -4.16 -47.32 -4.34
C PRO A 181 -3.04 -48.20 -3.75
N ALA A 182 -3.41 -49.26 -3.02
CA ALA A 182 -2.46 -50.12 -2.30
C ALA A 182 -1.31 -50.60 -3.19
N ASP A 183 -1.61 -51.22 -4.34
CA ASP A 183 -0.62 -51.74 -5.29
C ASP A 183 0.41 -50.66 -5.70
N HIS A 184 -0.04 -49.44 -5.99
CA HIS A 184 0.84 -48.35 -6.43
C HIS A 184 1.72 -47.83 -5.28
N LEU A 185 1.21 -47.84 -4.05
CA LEU A 185 2.00 -47.46 -2.88
C LEU A 185 3.08 -48.51 -2.54
N GLU A 186 2.72 -49.80 -2.64
CA GLU A 186 3.64 -50.93 -2.48
C GLU A 186 4.75 -50.89 -3.52
N ASP A 187 4.42 -50.67 -4.80
CA ASP A 187 5.38 -50.49 -5.90
C ASP A 187 6.38 -49.35 -5.63
N MET A 188 5.94 -48.30 -4.96
CA MET A 188 6.77 -47.12 -4.62
C MET A 188 7.52 -47.28 -3.28
N GLY A 189 7.32 -48.39 -2.57
CA GLY A 189 7.89 -48.65 -1.24
C GLY A 189 7.36 -47.69 -0.17
N ILE A 190 6.09 -47.29 -0.25
CA ILE A 190 5.40 -46.42 0.70
C ILE A 190 4.42 -47.28 1.53
N PRO A 191 4.46 -47.22 2.87
CA PRO A 191 3.51 -47.97 3.71
C PRO A 191 2.05 -47.60 3.42
N VAL A 192 1.21 -48.62 3.20
CA VAL A 192 -0.24 -48.45 3.00
C VAL A 192 -0.92 -48.25 4.35
N LEU A 193 -1.32 -47.02 4.65
CA LEU A 193 -2.11 -46.69 5.84
C LEU A 193 -3.61 -46.83 5.57
N HIS A 194 -4.03 -46.46 4.36
CA HIS A 194 -5.39 -46.67 3.89
C HIS A 194 -5.40 -46.88 2.37
N ASP A 195 -5.90 -48.04 1.95
CA ASP A 195 -6.19 -48.30 0.54
C ASP A 195 -7.37 -47.42 0.09
N SER A 196 -7.08 -46.51 -0.83
CA SER A 196 -8.03 -45.58 -1.41
C SER A 196 -7.82 -45.56 -2.93
N PRO A 197 -8.40 -46.52 -3.68
CA PRO A 197 -8.13 -46.69 -5.10
C PRO A 197 -8.57 -45.52 -5.97
N GLY A 198 -9.44 -44.65 -5.45
CA GLY A 198 -9.89 -43.42 -6.11
C GLY A 198 -8.85 -42.29 -6.14
N VAL A 199 -7.84 -42.30 -5.26
CA VAL A 199 -6.81 -41.23 -5.22
C VAL A 199 -6.01 -41.22 -6.52
N GLY A 200 -6.03 -40.08 -7.20
CA GLY A 200 -5.36 -39.89 -8.49
C GLY A 200 -6.12 -40.47 -9.68
N LYS A 201 -7.32 -41.04 -9.51
CA LYS A 201 -8.19 -41.50 -10.61
C LYS A 201 -9.19 -40.42 -11.03
N ASN A 202 -9.93 -40.66 -12.10
CA ASN A 202 -11.02 -39.78 -12.57
C ASN A 202 -10.55 -38.34 -12.87
N VAL A 203 -9.31 -38.15 -13.31
CA VAL A 203 -8.81 -36.80 -13.62
C VAL A 203 -9.54 -36.27 -14.84
N GLN A 204 -10.27 -35.18 -14.67
CA GLN A 204 -11.05 -34.54 -15.74
C GLN A 204 -10.48 -33.15 -16.02
N ASP A 205 -10.58 -32.73 -17.28
CA ASP A 205 -10.15 -31.42 -17.74
C ASP A 205 -10.93 -31.03 -19.00
N HIS A 206 -11.19 -29.74 -19.17
CA HIS A 206 -11.80 -29.26 -20.40
C HIS A 206 -10.73 -29.12 -21.49
N ILE A 207 -11.00 -29.77 -22.62
CA ILE A 207 -10.16 -29.68 -23.82
C ILE A 207 -10.87 -28.90 -24.92
N ALA A 208 -10.08 -28.18 -25.72
CA ALA A 208 -10.55 -27.41 -26.86
C ALA A 208 -9.76 -27.75 -28.12
N ALA A 209 -10.37 -27.54 -29.28
CA ALA A 209 -9.64 -27.58 -30.56
C ALA A 209 -8.91 -26.25 -30.79
N GLY A 210 -7.58 -26.31 -30.96
CA GLY A 210 -6.75 -25.16 -31.27
C GLY A 210 -6.76 -24.79 -32.74
N GLY A 211 -6.34 -23.55 -33.05
CA GLY A 211 -6.01 -23.14 -34.42
C GLY A 211 -7.18 -22.88 -35.36
N ILE A 212 -8.40 -22.71 -34.84
CA ILE A 212 -9.56 -22.23 -35.61
C ILE A 212 -9.48 -20.71 -35.72
N THR A 213 -8.79 -20.24 -36.75
CA THR A 213 -8.43 -18.82 -36.96
C THR A 213 -9.13 -18.26 -38.20
N PHE A 214 -9.56 -17.00 -38.12
CA PHE A 214 -10.18 -16.28 -39.22
C PHE A 214 -9.44 -14.96 -39.46
N LEU A 215 -9.05 -14.72 -40.71
CA LEU A 215 -8.49 -13.46 -41.18
C LEU A 215 -9.58 -12.41 -41.27
N ILE A 216 -9.26 -11.18 -40.87
CA ILE A 216 -10.14 -10.02 -41.03
C ILE A 216 -9.37 -8.89 -41.73
N ASN A 217 -10.11 -8.04 -42.45
CA ASN A 217 -9.53 -6.92 -43.21
C ASN A 217 -9.58 -5.58 -42.46
N LYS A 218 -9.88 -5.61 -41.15
CA LYS A 218 -9.95 -4.44 -40.28
C LYS A 218 -8.88 -4.52 -39.18
N PRO A 219 -8.16 -3.42 -38.89
CA PRO A 219 -7.08 -3.40 -37.92
C PRO A 219 -7.59 -3.29 -36.47
N VAL A 220 -8.40 -4.25 -36.02
CA VAL A 220 -9.11 -4.23 -34.73
C VAL A 220 -8.75 -5.37 -33.78
N ALA A 221 -7.97 -6.36 -34.23
CA ALA A 221 -7.53 -7.47 -33.40
C ALA A 221 -6.54 -7.03 -32.31
N ILE A 222 -6.41 -7.83 -31.27
CA ILE A 222 -5.40 -7.64 -30.22
C ILE A 222 -4.10 -8.31 -30.65
N LEU A 223 -3.10 -7.49 -31.00
CA LEU A 223 -1.76 -7.93 -31.39
C LEU A 223 -0.73 -7.34 -30.41
N THR A 224 0.30 -8.12 -30.05
CA THR A 224 1.28 -7.71 -29.04
C THR A 224 1.92 -6.36 -29.38
N HIS A 225 2.39 -6.17 -30.61
CA HIS A 225 3.01 -4.92 -31.04
C HIS A 225 2.05 -3.70 -30.99
N ARG A 226 0.72 -3.93 -31.07
CA ARG A 226 -0.30 -2.88 -31.02
C ARG A 226 -0.64 -2.48 -29.59
N ILE A 227 -0.59 -3.41 -28.64
CA ILE A 227 -0.90 -3.13 -27.22
C ILE A 227 0.35 -2.80 -26.39
N SER A 228 1.54 -3.20 -26.85
CA SER A 228 2.84 -2.91 -26.22
C SER A 228 3.31 -1.50 -26.57
N ASN A 229 2.52 -0.50 -26.20
CA ASN A 229 2.90 0.91 -26.29
C ASN A 229 2.57 1.67 -25.01
N ILE A 230 3.24 2.80 -24.83
CA ILE A 230 3.15 3.56 -23.58
C ILE A 230 1.75 4.14 -23.33
N ASN A 231 1.03 4.58 -24.38
CA ASN A 231 -0.33 5.12 -24.23
C ASN A 231 -1.30 4.07 -23.67
N THR A 232 -1.17 2.84 -24.12
CA THR A 232 -1.99 1.70 -23.65
C THR A 232 -1.63 1.35 -22.22
N ALA A 233 -0.34 1.33 -21.87
CA ALA A 233 0.14 1.15 -20.51
C ALA A 233 -0.44 2.21 -19.57
N LEU A 234 -0.41 3.48 -19.96
CA LEU A 234 -0.94 4.58 -19.15
C LEU A 234 -2.43 4.53 -18.95
N ARG A 235 -3.17 4.30 -20.03
CA ARG A 235 -4.62 4.21 -19.99
C ARG A 235 -5.09 3.14 -18.98
N TYR A 236 -4.49 1.95 -19.06
CA TYR A 236 -4.70 0.87 -18.10
C TYR A 236 -4.34 1.27 -16.67
N ALA A 237 -3.20 1.92 -16.52
CA ALA A 237 -2.64 2.27 -15.24
C ALA A 237 -3.48 3.35 -14.50
N ILE A 238 -3.98 4.36 -15.23
CA ILE A 238 -4.72 5.49 -14.66
C ILE A 238 -6.19 5.15 -14.42
N PHE A 239 -6.83 4.60 -15.45
CA PHE A 239 -8.29 4.47 -15.49
C PHE A 239 -8.74 3.04 -15.21
N GLY A 240 -7.81 2.08 -15.16
CA GLY A 240 -8.16 0.66 -15.11
C GLY A 240 -8.95 0.23 -16.35
N ASP A 241 -8.69 0.84 -17.52
CA ASP A 241 -9.39 0.59 -18.78
C ASP A 241 -8.42 0.40 -19.97
N GLY A 242 -8.96 0.15 -21.17
CA GLY A 242 -8.14 -0.02 -22.38
C GLY A 242 -7.58 -1.44 -22.59
N PRO A 243 -6.85 -1.67 -23.71
CA PRO A 243 -6.48 -3.00 -24.20
C PRO A 243 -5.76 -3.94 -23.22
N LEU A 244 -4.98 -3.41 -22.26
CA LEU A 244 -4.29 -4.24 -21.26
C LEU A 244 -5.20 -4.79 -20.16
N THR A 245 -6.46 -4.33 -20.10
CA THR A 245 -7.49 -4.99 -19.28
C THR A 245 -8.00 -6.29 -19.92
N SER A 246 -7.77 -6.48 -21.23
CA SER A 246 -8.20 -7.66 -21.95
C SER A 246 -7.47 -8.91 -21.48
N SER A 247 -8.21 -9.99 -21.26
CA SER A 247 -7.66 -11.29 -20.89
C SER A 247 -7.24 -12.07 -22.14
N VAL A 248 -6.11 -11.69 -22.74
CA VAL A 248 -5.57 -12.35 -23.96
C VAL A 248 -6.56 -12.28 -25.13
N GLY A 249 -7.33 -11.18 -25.25
CA GLY A 249 -8.31 -11.02 -26.33
C GLY A 249 -9.58 -11.87 -26.21
N ILE A 250 -9.77 -12.63 -25.12
CA ILE A 250 -11.03 -13.31 -24.83
C ILE A 250 -12.09 -12.26 -24.49
N GLU A 251 -13.17 -12.20 -25.28
CA GLU A 251 -14.22 -11.17 -25.14
C GLU A 251 -15.61 -11.78 -24.93
N THR A 252 -15.97 -12.75 -25.76
CA THR A 252 -17.33 -13.32 -25.80
C THR A 252 -17.28 -14.81 -25.49
N VAL A 253 -18.24 -15.25 -24.66
CA VAL A 253 -18.53 -16.65 -24.38
C VAL A 253 -19.81 -17.05 -25.08
N GLY A 254 -19.83 -18.23 -25.68
CA GLY A 254 -21.03 -18.83 -26.26
C GLY A 254 -21.24 -20.24 -25.73
N PHE A 255 -22.38 -20.52 -25.11
CA PHE A 255 -22.76 -21.87 -24.72
C PHE A 255 -23.76 -22.42 -25.73
N ILE A 256 -23.34 -23.42 -26.49
CA ILE A 256 -24.13 -23.98 -27.58
C ILE A 256 -24.36 -25.48 -27.39
N SER A 257 -25.34 -26.00 -28.12
CA SER A 257 -25.66 -27.43 -28.14
C SER A 257 -25.28 -28.02 -29.50
N THR A 258 -24.39 -28.98 -29.51
CA THR A 258 -24.13 -29.78 -30.71
C THR A 258 -25.27 -30.78 -30.95
N LYS A 259 -25.23 -31.50 -32.07
CA LYS A 259 -26.19 -32.60 -32.33
C LYS A 259 -26.10 -33.75 -31.32
N TYR A 260 -25.04 -33.80 -30.51
CA TYR A 260 -24.84 -34.81 -29.47
C TYR A 260 -25.39 -34.37 -28.09
N ALA A 261 -25.79 -33.10 -27.95
CA ALA A 261 -26.51 -32.64 -26.77
C ALA A 261 -27.94 -33.19 -26.78
N ASN A 262 -28.41 -33.62 -25.60
CA ASN A 262 -29.81 -33.96 -25.44
C ASN A 262 -30.67 -32.69 -25.42
N ARG A 263 -31.47 -32.47 -26.46
CA ARG A 263 -32.29 -31.24 -26.62
C ARG A 263 -33.39 -31.07 -25.55
N SER A 264 -33.77 -32.14 -24.85
CA SER A 264 -34.69 -32.04 -23.71
C SER A 264 -34.01 -31.50 -22.45
N ASP A 265 -32.68 -31.41 -22.45
CA ASP A 265 -31.91 -30.92 -21.32
C ASP A 265 -31.58 -29.43 -21.50
N ASP A 266 -31.76 -28.65 -20.44
CA ASP A 266 -31.48 -27.22 -20.38
C ASP A 266 -29.99 -26.90 -20.16
N TRP A 267 -29.07 -27.76 -20.61
CA TRP A 267 -27.63 -27.59 -20.46
C TRP A 267 -26.82 -27.82 -21.75
N PRO A 268 -25.91 -26.89 -22.11
CA PRO A 268 -25.06 -26.97 -23.31
C PRO A 268 -23.99 -28.07 -23.19
N ASP A 269 -23.44 -28.55 -24.31
CA ASP A 269 -22.31 -29.50 -24.35
C ASP A 269 -21.01 -28.87 -24.88
N MET A 270 -21.08 -27.63 -25.38
CA MET A 270 -19.97 -26.89 -25.98
C MET A 270 -19.92 -25.44 -25.49
N GLU A 271 -18.72 -24.97 -25.16
CA GLU A 271 -18.42 -23.56 -24.90
C GLU A 271 -17.50 -23.02 -26.01
N PHE A 272 -17.89 -21.89 -26.59
CA PHE A 272 -17.07 -21.09 -27.48
C PHE A 272 -16.38 -20.02 -26.65
N MET A 273 -15.06 -20.15 -26.51
CA MET A 273 -14.23 -19.02 -26.10
C MET A 273 -13.85 -18.25 -27.36
N ILE A 274 -14.36 -17.04 -27.51
CA ILE A 274 -14.15 -16.24 -28.74
C ILE A 274 -13.15 -15.13 -28.46
N LEU A 275 -12.08 -15.14 -29.24
CA LEU A 275 -10.92 -14.28 -29.06
C LEU A 275 -10.79 -13.31 -30.24
N SER A 276 -10.57 -12.02 -29.97
CA SER A 276 -10.14 -11.03 -30.97
C SER A 276 -8.67 -11.14 -31.34
N THR A 277 -8.12 -12.35 -31.25
CA THR A 277 -6.71 -12.66 -31.49
C THR A 277 -6.54 -14.15 -31.78
N SER A 278 -5.32 -14.63 -32.04
CA SER A 278 -5.02 -16.05 -32.25
C SER A 278 -3.53 -16.38 -32.05
N THR A 279 -3.11 -17.62 -32.33
CA THR A 279 -1.73 -18.12 -32.10
C THR A 279 -0.63 -17.26 -32.74
N ASN A 280 -0.94 -16.48 -33.78
CA ASN A 280 -0.04 -15.58 -34.49
C ASN A 280 0.18 -14.21 -33.82
N GLN A 281 -0.55 -13.89 -32.74
CA GLN A 281 -0.64 -12.55 -32.14
C GLN A 281 0.69 -11.94 -31.70
N ASP A 282 1.65 -12.78 -31.32
CA ASP A 282 2.97 -12.41 -30.83
C ASP A 282 4.11 -12.90 -31.74
N SER A 283 3.75 -13.26 -32.98
CA SER A 283 4.65 -13.79 -34.01
C SER A 283 5.47 -15.02 -33.58
N GLY A 284 4.92 -15.84 -32.67
CA GLY A 284 5.46 -17.16 -32.36
C GLY A 284 6.41 -17.18 -31.18
N THR A 285 6.33 -16.16 -30.31
CA THR A 285 7.24 -15.98 -29.18
C THR A 285 6.74 -16.72 -27.94
N GLN A 286 5.62 -16.30 -27.35
CA GLN A 286 5.08 -16.84 -26.09
C GLN A 286 3.91 -17.80 -26.32
N VAL A 287 2.96 -17.48 -27.20
CA VAL A 287 1.73 -18.28 -27.38
C VAL A 287 2.05 -19.65 -27.95
N LYS A 288 2.95 -19.71 -28.94
CA LYS A 288 3.48 -20.97 -29.48
C LYS A 288 4.00 -21.88 -28.37
N ARG A 289 4.82 -21.33 -27.45
CA ARG A 289 5.39 -22.07 -26.32
C ARG A 289 4.34 -22.47 -25.30
N ALA A 290 3.42 -21.57 -24.98
CA ALA A 290 2.32 -21.83 -24.05
C ALA A 290 1.39 -22.96 -24.54
N HIS A 291 1.23 -23.08 -25.86
CA HIS A 291 0.45 -24.14 -26.50
C HIS A 291 1.26 -25.40 -26.79
N GLY A 292 2.56 -25.41 -26.51
CA GLY A 292 3.44 -26.56 -26.77
C GLY A 292 3.62 -26.89 -28.25
N LEU A 293 3.43 -25.92 -29.16
CA LEU A 293 3.58 -26.15 -30.59
C LEU A 293 5.06 -26.25 -31.00
N SER A 294 5.37 -27.21 -31.88
CA SER A 294 6.69 -27.31 -32.50
C SER A 294 6.93 -26.16 -33.48
N ASP A 295 8.20 -25.86 -33.75
CA ASP A 295 8.57 -24.82 -34.71
C ASP A 295 8.09 -25.19 -36.12
N GLU A 296 8.19 -26.45 -36.51
CA GLU A 296 7.75 -26.95 -37.83
C GLU A 296 6.24 -26.79 -38.01
N PHE A 297 5.45 -27.13 -36.99
CA PHE A 297 3.99 -26.98 -37.05
C PHE A 297 3.60 -25.50 -37.10
N TYR A 298 4.21 -24.68 -36.23
CA TYR A 298 3.92 -23.25 -36.18
C TYR A 298 4.27 -22.55 -37.49
N ASP A 299 5.45 -22.85 -38.05
CA ASP A 299 5.91 -22.25 -39.29
C ASP A 299 5.04 -22.63 -40.49
N ALA A 300 4.59 -23.89 -40.54
CA ALA A 300 3.70 -24.36 -41.58
C ALA A 300 2.29 -23.73 -41.51
N VAL A 301 1.75 -23.53 -40.30
CA VAL A 301 0.34 -23.14 -40.11
C VAL A 301 0.17 -21.64 -39.88
N PHE A 302 1.00 -20.98 -39.05
CA PHE A 302 0.72 -19.62 -38.56
C PHE A 302 1.69 -18.54 -39.06
N LYS A 303 2.92 -18.89 -39.48
CA LYS A 303 3.94 -17.90 -39.86
C LYS A 303 3.49 -16.95 -40.98
N SER A 304 2.74 -17.45 -41.95
CA SER A 304 2.22 -16.65 -43.09
C SER A 304 1.17 -15.59 -42.68
N ILE A 305 0.66 -15.68 -41.45
CA ILE A 305 -0.31 -14.75 -40.88
C ILE A 305 0.24 -14.01 -39.64
N ASN A 306 1.54 -14.10 -39.37
CA ASN A 306 2.17 -13.30 -38.32
C ASN A 306 1.83 -11.81 -38.48
N ALA A 307 1.49 -11.17 -37.36
CA ALA A 307 1.09 -9.78 -37.28
C ALA A 307 -0.15 -9.37 -38.13
N LYS A 308 -0.89 -10.32 -38.70
CA LYS A 308 -2.18 -10.05 -39.35
C LYS A 308 -3.32 -10.00 -38.34
N ASP A 309 -4.30 -9.15 -38.61
CA ASP A 309 -5.53 -9.09 -37.84
C ASP A 309 -6.38 -10.34 -38.06
N VAL A 310 -6.74 -10.98 -36.94
CA VAL A 310 -7.50 -12.21 -36.90
C VAL A 310 -8.44 -12.22 -35.70
N PHE A 311 -9.43 -13.10 -35.74
CA PHE A 311 -10.08 -13.62 -34.54
C PHE A 311 -9.98 -15.14 -34.53
N SER A 312 -10.19 -15.76 -33.37
CA SER A 312 -10.27 -17.21 -33.25
C SER A 312 -11.36 -17.65 -32.29
N ILE A 313 -11.77 -18.90 -32.45
CA ILE A 313 -12.76 -19.54 -31.58
C ILE A 313 -12.11 -20.80 -31.04
N PHE A 314 -12.10 -20.97 -29.72
CA PHE A 314 -11.76 -22.25 -29.11
C PHE A 314 -13.06 -22.96 -28.75
N PRO A 315 -13.50 -23.93 -29.56
CA PRO A 315 -14.60 -24.81 -29.19
C PRO A 315 -14.10 -25.75 -28.09
N MET A 316 -14.52 -25.49 -26.86
CA MET A 316 -14.21 -26.23 -25.65
C MET A 316 -15.36 -27.17 -25.31
N MET A 317 -15.06 -28.45 -25.19
CA MET A 317 -16.03 -29.44 -24.76
C MET A 317 -16.30 -29.31 -23.26
N LEU A 318 -17.56 -29.38 -22.83
CA LEU A 318 -17.94 -29.17 -21.43
C LEU A 318 -18.00 -30.45 -20.60
N ARG A 319 -18.14 -31.62 -21.24
CA ARG A 319 -18.37 -32.90 -20.56
C ARG A 319 -17.55 -34.01 -21.23
N PRO A 320 -16.22 -34.01 -21.06
CA PRO A 320 -15.37 -35.08 -21.59
C PRO A 320 -15.72 -36.43 -20.95
N LYS A 321 -15.79 -37.47 -21.77
CA LYS A 321 -15.92 -38.86 -21.30
C LYS A 321 -14.55 -39.49 -21.02
N SER A 322 -13.52 -39.04 -21.71
CA SER A 322 -12.14 -39.44 -21.42
C SER A 322 -11.73 -38.98 -20.01
N THR A 323 -11.16 -39.89 -19.22
CA THR A 323 -10.65 -39.59 -17.87
C THR A 323 -9.20 -40.05 -17.70
N GLY A 324 -8.45 -39.26 -16.94
CA GLY A 324 -7.03 -39.46 -16.70
C GLY A 324 -6.69 -40.04 -15.33
N VAL A 325 -5.39 -40.26 -15.12
CA VAL A 325 -4.78 -40.79 -13.90
C VAL A 325 -3.53 -40.00 -13.53
N ILE A 326 -3.35 -39.72 -12.24
CA ILE A 326 -2.13 -39.16 -11.64
C ILE A 326 -1.47 -40.24 -10.79
N LYS A 327 -0.17 -40.48 -11.02
CA LYS A 327 0.65 -41.45 -10.28
C LYS A 327 1.89 -40.78 -9.70
N LEU A 328 2.41 -41.32 -8.60
CA LEU A 328 3.76 -40.95 -8.16
C LEU A 328 4.79 -41.44 -9.18
N GLN A 329 5.71 -40.57 -9.58
CA GLN A 329 6.92 -40.97 -10.31
C GLN A 329 7.96 -41.58 -9.38
N SER A 330 8.03 -41.08 -8.14
CA SER A 330 8.98 -41.50 -7.12
C SER A 330 8.47 -41.09 -5.73
N LYS A 331 9.06 -41.65 -4.68
CA LYS A 331 8.83 -41.23 -3.29
C LYS A 331 9.44 -39.87 -2.92
N ASN A 332 10.17 -39.21 -3.84
CA ASN A 332 10.71 -37.88 -3.60
C ASN A 332 9.60 -36.83 -3.78
N PRO A 333 9.20 -36.09 -2.72
CA PRO A 333 8.11 -35.11 -2.78
C PRO A 333 8.39 -33.90 -3.67
N LEU A 334 9.65 -33.72 -4.12
CA LEU A 334 10.07 -32.65 -5.03
C LEU A 334 9.99 -33.06 -6.51
N ARG A 335 9.71 -34.32 -6.82
CA ARG A 335 9.52 -34.78 -8.20
C ARG A 335 8.06 -34.63 -8.59
N TYR A 336 7.82 -34.07 -9.77
CA TYR A 336 6.46 -33.94 -10.28
C TYR A 336 5.82 -35.31 -10.49
N PRO A 337 4.50 -35.46 -10.23
CA PRO A 337 3.81 -36.72 -10.47
C PRO A 337 3.70 -36.98 -11.98
N LEU A 338 3.51 -38.25 -12.33
CA LEU A 338 3.17 -38.66 -13.70
C LEU A 338 1.69 -38.34 -13.94
N MET A 339 1.38 -37.68 -15.05
CA MET A 339 0.02 -37.32 -15.44
C MET A 339 -0.33 -37.98 -16.77
N TYR A 340 -1.34 -38.84 -16.74
CA TYR A 340 -1.87 -39.53 -17.92
C TYR A 340 -3.28 -39.02 -18.17
N HIS A 341 -3.45 -38.07 -19.08
CA HIS A 341 -4.75 -37.41 -19.28
C HIS A 341 -5.75 -38.23 -20.10
N ASN A 342 -5.26 -39.13 -20.97
CA ASN A 342 -6.07 -39.94 -21.87
C ASN A 342 -7.04 -39.12 -22.75
N TYR A 343 -6.69 -37.89 -23.09
CA TYR A 343 -7.54 -37.04 -23.94
C TYR A 343 -7.92 -37.74 -25.25
N LEU A 344 -9.18 -37.56 -25.67
CA LEU A 344 -9.71 -38.07 -26.95
C LEU A 344 -9.66 -39.59 -27.10
N THR A 345 -9.59 -40.34 -25.99
CA THR A 345 -9.65 -41.81 -26.03
C THR A 345 -11.09 -42.29 -26.27
N ASP A 346 -12.09 -41.55 -25.79
CA ASP A 346 -13.50 -41.79 -26.15
C ASP A 346 -13.84 -41.14 -27.51
N PRO A 347 -14.40 -41.88 -28.47
CA PRO A 347 -14.77 -41.33 -29.78
C PRO A 347 -15.85 -40.24 -29.72
N HIS A 348 -16.67 -40.21 -28.67
CA HIS A 348 -17.65 -39.15 -28.46
C HIS A 348 -16.99 -37.77 -28.30
N ASP A 349 -15.88 -37.72 -27.57
CA ASP A 349 -15.14 -36.48 -27.30
C ASP A 349 -14.66 -35.83 -28.61
N VAL A 350 -14.14 -36.67 -29.52
CA VAL A 350 -13.69 -36.25 -30.86
C VAL A 350 -14.89 -35.75 -31.68
N ALA A 351 -16.01 -36.49 -31.66
CA ALA A 351 -17.20 -36.14 -32.41
C ALA A 351 -17.80 -34.80 -31.98
N VAL A 352 -17.85 -34.52 -30.67
CA VAL A 352 -18.34 -33.25 -30.12
C VAL A 352 -17.43 -32.09 -30.52
N LEU A 353 -16.10 -32.24 -30.42
CA LEU A 353 -15.14 -31.20 -30.83
C LEU A 353 -15.21 -30.92 -32.34
N ARG A 354 -15.35 -31.96 -33.18
CA ARG A 354 -15.54 -31.79 -34.63
C ARG A 354 -16.77 -30.95 -34.94
N GLU A 355 -17.91 -31.24 -34.31
CA GLU A 355 -19.13 -30.43 -34.50
C GLU A 355 -18.95 -28.99 -33.96
N GLY A 356 -18.19 -28.81 -32.87
CA GLY A 356 -17.77 -27.50 -32.39
C GLY A 356 -16.94 -26.71 -33.42
N ILE A 357 -16.03 -27.37 -34.14
CA ILE A 357 -15.25 -26.75 -35.23
C ILE A 357 -16.17 -26.34 -36.38
N LYS A 358 -17.07 -27.23 -36.83
CA LYS A 358 -18.03 -26.92 -37.91
C LYS A 358 -18.90 -25.72 -37.54
N ALA A 359 -19.42 -25.69 -36.31
CA ALA A 359 -20.17 -24.56 -35.79
C ALA A 359 -19.33 -23.28 -35.69
N SER A 360 -18.03 -23.38 -35.35
CA SER A 360 -17.10 -22.24 -35.35
C SER A 360 -16.87 -21.68 -36.76
N ILE A 361 -16.76 -22.55 -37.77
CA ILE A 361 -16.66 -22.14 -39.18
C ILE A 361 -17.95 -21.44 -39.62
N ALA A 362 -19.11 -22.01 -39.30
CA ALA A 362 -20.40 -21.38 -39.58
C ALA A 362 -20.53 -20.00 -38.93
N PHE A 363 -20.11 -19.87 -37.66
CA PHE A 363 -20.06 -18.58 -36.95
C PHE A 363 -19.23 -17.53 -37.71
N GLY A 364 -18.06 -17.92 -38.23
CA GLY A 364 -17.21 -17.02 -39.01
C GLY A 364 -17.78 -16.61 -40.38
N GLN A 365 -18.82 -17.30 -40.88
CA GLN A 365 -19.52 -16.99 -42.14
C GLN A 365 -20.76 -16.10 -41.96
N THR A 366 -21.17 -15.82 -40.72
CA THR A 366 -22.30 -14.92 -40.42
C THR A 366 -22.13 -13.54 -41.04
N THR A 367 -23.24 -12.86 -41.32
CA THR A 367 -23.25 -11.51 -41.88
C THR A 367 -22.51 -10.54 -40.97
N ALA A 368 -22.71 -10.63 -39.65
CA ALA A 368 -21.97 -9.88 -38.64
C ALA A 368 -20.45 -10.00 -38.82
N MET A 369 -19.92 -11.21 -38.99
CA MET A 369 -18.49 -11.43 -39.18
C MET A 369 -18.00 -11.07 -40.59
N LYS A 370 -18.83 -11.24 -41.62
CA LYS A 370 -18.50 -10.83 -42.99
C LYS A 370 -18.29 -9.33 -43.15
N ARG A 371 -18.90 -8.48 -42.31
CA ARG A 371 -18.63 -7.02 -42.28
C ARG A 371 -17.17 -6.67 -41.98
N PHE A 372 -16.44 -7.58 -41.32
CA PHE A 372 -15.00 -7.44 -41.04
C PHE A 372 -14.11 -8.16 -42.06
N GLY A 373 -14.68 -8.65 -43.17
CA GLY A 373 -13.94 -9.42 -44.17
C GLY A 373 -13.53 -10.82 -43.70
N SER A 374 -14.27 -11.41 -42.75
CA SER A 374 -13.97 -12.71 -42.15
C SER A 374 -13.78 -13.80 -43.22
N THR A 375 -12.59 -14.40 -43.21
CA THR A 375 -12.20 -15.53 -44.06
C THR A 375 -11.47 -16.58 -43.22
N PHE A 376 -11.91 -17.83 -43.32
CA PHE A 376 -11.32 -18.92 -42.55
C PHE A 376 -9.88 -19.20 -43.03
N HIS A 377 -8.95 -19.35 -42.09
CA HIS A 377 -7.55 -19.68 -42.37
C HIS A 377 -7.42 -21.17 -42.69
N SER A 378 -7.62 -21.53 -43.95
CA SER A 378 -7.76 -22.91 -44.44
C SER A 378 -6.44 -23.63 -44.74
N VAL A 379 -5.34 -23.28 -44.07
CA VAL A 379 -4.05 -23.96 -44.25
C VAL A 379 -4.13 -25.38 -43.67
N PRO A 380 -3.92 -26.45 -44.47
CA PRO A 380 -3.97 -27.82 -43.97
C PRO A 380 -2.90 -28.11 -42.93
N TYR A 381 -3.25 -28.82 -41.85
CA TYR A 381 -2.29 -29.23 -40.83
C TYR A 381 -1.29 -30.23 -41.41
N PRO A 382 0.03 -30.11 -41.12
CA PRO A 382 1.08 -30.90 -41.78
C PRO A 382 0.80 -32.40 -41.87
N ASN A 383 0.39 -33.03 -40.76
CA ASN A 383 0.13 -34.47 -40.68
C ASN A 383 -1.25 -34.90 -41.22
N CYS A 384 -2.12 -33.95 -41.55
CA CYS A 384 -3.47 -34.21 -42.08
C CYS A 384 -3.61 -33.83 -43.57
N LYS A 385 -2.52 -33.42 -44.24
CA LYS A 385 -2.51 -32.98 -45.65
C LYS A 385 -3.02 -34.02 -46.66
N HIS A 386 -2.95 -35.30 -46.30
CA HIS A 386 -3.41 -36.41 -47.13
C HIS A 386 -4.95 -36.56 -47.14
N LEU A 387 -5.66 -35.84 -46.26
CA LEU A 387 -7.12 -35.85 -46.17
C LEU A 387 -7.71 -34.60 -46.82
N PRO A 388 -8.83 -34.69 -47.56
CA PRO A 388 -9.48 -33.51 -48.13
C PRO A 388 -9.96 -32.54 -47.04
N LEU A 389 -9.67 -31.25 -47.20
CA LEU A 389 -10.13 -30.19 -46.30
C LEU A 389 -11.66 -30.21 -46.15
N PHE A 390 -12.15 -29.86 -44.96
CA PHE A 390 -13.58 -29.80 -44.59
C PHE A 390 -14.33 -31.13 -44.50
N THR A 391 -13.63 -32.27 -44.60
CA THR A 391 -14.20 -33.60 -44.33
C THR A 391 -14.17 -33.95 -42.84
N ASP A 392 -15.00 -34.90 -42.41
CA ASP A 392 -15.03 -35.37 -41.03
C ASP A 392 -13.72 -36.04 -40.64
N GLU A 393 -13.10 -36.78 -41.57
CA GLU A 393 -11.81 -37.43 -41.42
C GLU A 393 -10.70 -36.40 -41.20
N TYR A 394 -10.70 -35.30 -41.96
CA TYR A 394 -9.73 -34.21 -41.77
C TYR A 394 -9.88 -33.58 -40.38
N TRP A 395 -11.10 -33.30 -39.93
CA TRP A 395 -11.32 -32.68 -38.62
C TRP A 395 -10.97 -33.61 -37.46
N ASP A 396 -11.23 -34.91 -37.59
CA ASP A 396 -10.82 -35.91 -36.61
C ASP A 396 -9.28 -35.98 -36.50
N CYS A 397 -8.58 -35.88 -37.63
CA CYS A 397 -7.12 -35.75 -37.64
C CYS A 397 -6.68 -34.42 -37.00
N ALA A 398 -7.27 -33.30 -37.40
CA ALA A 398 -6.88 -31.96 -36.98
C ALA A 398 -7.05 -31.75 -35.46
N VAL A 399 -8.16 -32.21 -34.89
CA VAL A 399 -8.41 -32.16 -33.44
C VAL A 399 -7.29 -32.84 -32.66
N ARG A 400 -6.77 -33.98 -33.15
CA ARG A 400 -5.68 -34.74 -32.52
C ARG A 400 -4.31 -34.09 -32.70
N GLN A 401 -4.10 -33.33 -33.79
CA GLN A 401 -2.84 -32.62 -34.00
C GLN A 401 -2.72 -31.37 -33.14
N TYR A 402 -3.83 -30.66 -32.88
CA TYR A 402 -3.83 -29.43 -32.09
C TYR A 402 -4.93 -29.42 -31.03
N THR A 403 -4.82 -30.34 -30.07
CA THR A 403 -5.64 -30.36 -28.85
C THR A 403 -5.04 -29.42 -27.81
N LEU A 404 -5.87 -28.61 -27.14
CA LEU A 404 -5.47 -27.71 -26.07
C LEU A 404 -6.19 -28.04 -24.77
N THR A 405 -5.44 -28.10 -23.66
CA THR A 405 -6.02 -28.02 -22.32
C THR A 405 -6.36 -26.56 -22.00
N ILE A 406 -7.49 -26.35 -21.32
CA ILE A 406 -7.84 -25.03 -20.74
C ILE A 406 -7.47 -24.96 -19.25
N TYR A 407 -6.66 -25.92 -18.78
CA TYR A 407 -6.10 -25.98 -17.42
C TYR A 407 -7.16 -26.09 -16.32
N HIS A 408 -8.24 -26.83 -16.59
CA HIS A 408 -9.35 -27.09 -15.68
C HIS A 408 -9.26 -28.45 -15.00
N TYR A 409 -8.04 -28.86 -14.61
CA TYR A 409 -7.79 -30.12 -13.92
C TYR A 409 -8.63 -30.23 -12.63
N SER A 410 -9.36 -31.33 -12.49
CA SER A 410 -10.29 -31.57 -11.39
C SER A 410 -10.50 -33.07 -11.13
N CYS A 411 -11.31 -33.39 -10.13
CA CYS A 411 -11.90 -34.72 -9.91
C CYS A 411 -10.96 -35.86 -9.45
N SER A 412 -9.69 -35.56 -9.20
CA SER A 412 -8.65 -36.51 -8.83
C SER A 412 -8.70 -37.11 -7.42
N ALA A 413 -9.63 -36.63 -6.57
CA ALA A 413 -9.92 -37.13 -5.23
C ALA A 413 -11.43 -37.03 -4.95
N LYS A 414 -12.21 -37.63 -5.85
CA LYS A 414 -13.67 -37.51 -5.98
C LYS A 414 -14.44 -37.62 -4.65
N MET A 415 -15.42 -36.74 -4.48
CA MET A 415 -16.46 -36.85 -3.47
C MET A 415 -17.53 -37.86 -3.88
N GLY A 416 -17.99 -38.68 -2.94
CA GLY A 416 -19.04 -39.66 -3.19
C GLY A 416 -19.56 -40.34 -1.92
N PRO A 417 -20.66 -41.10 -2.01
CA PRO A 417 -21.12 -41.95 -0.91
C PRO A 417 -20.12 -43.08 -0.68
N LYS A 418 -20.12 -43.66 0.53
CA LYS A 418 -19.20 -44.75 0.91
C LYS A 418 -19.33 -46.00 0.01
N THR A 419 -20.45 -46.15 -0.69
CA THR A 419 -20.72 -47.23 -1.65
C THR A 419 -20.02 -47.02 -2.99
N ASP A 420 -19.56 -45.81 -3.31
CA ASP A 420 -18.77 -45.54 -4.50
C ASP A 420 -17.30 -45.93 -4.24
N PRO A 421 -16.76 -46.97 -4.89
CA PRO A 421 -15.41 -47.45 -4.65
C PRO A 421 -14.31 -46.44 -5.05
N LEU A 422 -14.65 -45.41 -5.84
CA LEU A 422 -13.73 -44.35 -6.22
C LEU A 422 -13.88 -43.09 -5.36
N ALA A 423 -14.79 -43.08 -4.38
CA ALA A 423 -14.93 -41.95 -3.46
C ALA A 423 -13.74 -41.86 -2.50
N VAL A 424 -13.08 -40.70 -2.49
CA VAL A 424 -11.98 -40.38 -1.58
C VAL A 424 -12.50 -39.56 -0.39
N VAL A 425 -13.47 -38.68 -0.61
CA VAL A 425 -14.08 -37.88 0.44
C VAL A 425 -15.60 -38.06 0.51
N ASP A 426 -16.14 -37.90 1.71
CA ASP A 426 -17.59 -37.87 1.91
C ASP A 426 -18.20 -36.49 1.55
N PRO A 427 -19.54 -36.32 1.57
CA PRO A 427 -20.19 -35.04 1.28
C PRO A 427 -19.85 -33.90 2.26
N LYS A 428 -19.20 -34.22 3.39
CA LYS A 428 -18.67 -33.26 4.35
C LYS A 428 -17.18 -32.98 4.11
N LEU A 429 -16.61 -33.48 3.02
CA LEU A 429 -15.21 -33.30 2.60
C LEU A 429 -14.18 -34.02 3.47
N ARG A 430 -14.59 -35.02 4.26
CA ARG A 430 -13.70 -35.83 5.10
C ARG A 430 -13.15 -36.98 4.30
N VAL A 431 -11.84 -37.21 4.41
CA VAL A 431 -11.18 -38.35 3.75
C VAL A 431 -11.64 -39.66 4.39
N TYR A 432 -12.08 -40.62 3.58
CA TYR A 432 -12.45 -41.94 4.07
C TYR A 432 -11.23 -42.64 4.70
N GLY A 433 -11.46 -43.41 5.76
CA GLY A 433 -10.43 -44.18 6.45
C GLY A 433 -9.40 -43.37 7.25
N VAL A 434 -9.40 -42.04 7.19
CA VAL A 434 -8.46 -41.16 7.92
C VAL A 434 -9.20 -40.06 8.68
N SER A 435 -9.19 -40.12 10.01
CA SER A 435 -9.83 -39.11 10.85
C SER A 435 -8.99 -37.83 10.93
N GLY A 436 -9.65 -36.67 11.06
CA GLY A 436 -8.97 -35.37 11.15
C GLY A 436 -8.31 -34.89 9.86
N LEU A 437 -8.70 -35.44 8.70
CA LEU A 437 -8.21 -35.01 7.38
C LEU A 437 -9.38 -34.62 6.46
N ARG A 438 -9.27 -33.45 5.83
CA ARG A 438 -10.23 -32.98 4.80
C ARG A 438 -9.53 -32.53 3.53
N ILE A 439 -10.26 -32.52 2.43
CA ILE A 439 -9.82 -31.96 1.15
C ILE A 439 -10.78 -30.86 0.71
N VAL A 440 -10.27 -29.68 0.41
CA VAL A 440 -11.06 -28.52 -0.01
C VAL A 440 -10.37 -27.86 -1.21
N ASP A 441 -10.55 -28.45 -2.40
CA ASP A 441 -10.08 -27.92 -3.69
C ASP A 441 -10.79 -28.61 -4.88
N ALA A 442 -10.33 -28.39 -6.12
CA ALA A 442 -10.96 -28.96 -7.32
C ALA A 442 -10.90 -30.50 -7.42
N SER A 443 -10.02 -31.17 -6.66
CA SER A 443 -9.88 -32.63 -6.71
C SER A 443 -11.14 -33.36 -6.25
N ILE A 444 -11.94 -32.75 -5.36
CA ILE A 444 -13.13 -33.38 -4.78
C ILE A 444 -14.34 -33.40 -5.73
N MET A 445 -14.29 -32.71 -6.86
CA MET A 445 -15.42 -32.67 -7.79
C MET A 445 -15.74 -34.09 -8.28
N PRO A 446 -17.00 -34.56 -8.21
CA PRO A 446 -17.36 -35.86 -8.77
C PRO A 446 -17.26 -35.89 -10.30
N TYR A 447 -17.68 -34.80 -10.92
CA TYR A 447 -17.56 -34.49 -12.33
C TYR A 447 -17.21 -33.02 -12.48
N ILE A 448 -16.47 -32.67 -13.51
CA ILE A 448 -16.16 -31.28 -13.83
C ILE A 448 -17.45 -30.50 -14.14
N THR A 449 -17.55 -29.27 -13.66
CA THR A 449 -18.70 -28.39 -13.93
C THR A 449 -18.60 -27.75 -15.31
N SER A 450 -19.72 -27.47 -15.97
CA SER A 450 -19.80 -26.86 -17.29
C SER A 450 -19.19 -25.44 -17.33
N GLY A 451 -18.00 -25.33 -17.92
CA GLY A 451 -17.29 -24.08 -18.19
C GLY A 451 -16.12 -23.83 -17.25
N ASN A 452 -15.74 -22.56 -17.03
CA ASN A 452 -14.57 -22.26 -16.20
C ASN A 452 -14.76 -22.64 -14.72
N ILE A 453 -13.89 -23.51 -14.20
CA ILE A 453 -14.05 -24.09 -12.85
C ILE A 453 -13.60 -23.18 -11.70
N ASN A 454 -13.15 -21.95 -11.96
CA ASN A 454 -12.62 -21.08 -10.90
C ASN A 454 -13.69 -20.73 -9.84
N ALA A 455 -14.88 -20.31 -10.27
CA ALA A 455 -15.95 -19.96 -9.35
C ALA A 455 -16.45 -21.18 -8.55
N PRO A 456 -16.68 -22.37 -9.17
CA PRO A 456 -16.94 -23.61 -8.45
C PRO A 456 -15.92 -23.92 -7.34
N VAL A 457 -14.62 -23.72 -7.60
CA VAL A 457 -13.57 -23.95 -6.60
C VAL A 457 -13.64 -22.96 -5.45
N LEU A 458 -13.92 -21.68 -5.72
CA LEU A 458 -14.14 -20.68 -4.67
C LEU A 458 -15.37 -21.02 -3.82
N MET A 459 -16.46 -21.49 -4.45
CA MET A 459 -17.65 -21.98 -3.77
C MET A 459 -17.33 -23.17 -2.86
N ILE A 460 -16.55 -24.15 -3.33
CA ILE A 460 -16.08 -25.28 -2.53
C ILE A 460 -15.30 -24.78 -1.30
N GLY A 461 -14.45 -23.76 -1.46
CA GLY A 461 -13.72 -23.14 -0.36
C GLY A 461 -14.63 -22.50 0.69
N GLU A 462 -15.59 -21.68 0.26
CA GLU A 462 -16.57 -21.04 1.15
C GLU A 462 -17.40 -22.07 1.91
N LYS A 463 -17.97 -23.03 1.19
CA LYS A 463 -18.80 -24.09 1.78
C LYS A 463 -17.99 -25.01 2.70
N GLY A 464 -16.80 -25.42 2.27
CA GLY A 464 -15.88 -26.21 3.09
C GLY A 464 -15.56 -25.50 4.41
N SER A 465 -15.34 -24.18 4.38
CA SER A 465 -15.10 -23.39 5.58
C SER A 465 -16.30 -23.38 6.53
N ASP A 466 -17.53 -23.32 6.00
CA ASP A 466 -18.75 -23.34 6.80
C ASP A 466 -19.01 -24.74 7.38
N LEU A 467 -18.78 -25.82 6.62
CA LEU A 467 -18.85 -27.20 7.11
C LEU A 467 -17.86 -27.48 8.25
N ILE A 468 -16.65 -26.95 8.15
CA ILE A 468 -15.61 -27.06 9.19
C ILE A 468 -16.04 -26.33 10.46
N LYS A 469 -16.54 -25.10 10.32
CA LYS A 469 -17.05 -24.32 11.46
C LYS A 469 -18.24 -24.99 12.12
N GLU A 470 -19.19 -25.48 11.34
CA GLU A 470 -20.35 -26.23 11.84
C GLU A 470 -19.91 -27.43 12.69
N TYR A 471 -18.98 -28.24 12.18
CA TYR A 471 -18.47 -29.42 12.87
C TYR A 471 -17.78 -29.08 14.22
N TRP A 472 -16.91 -28.06 14.26
CA TRP A 472 -16.14 -27.74 15.47
C TRP A 472 -16.82 -26.77 16.43
N LEU A 473 -17.82 -26.01 15.99
CA LEU A 473 -18.54 -25.03 16.82
C LEU A 473 -19.92 -25.53 17.27
N GLY A 474 -20.42 -26.65 16.75
CA GLY A 474 -21.66 -27.28 17.21
C GLY A 474 -22.94 -26.52 16.88
N TYR A 475 -22.89 -25.58 15.92
CA TYR A 475 -24.03 -24.77 15.50
C TYR A 475 -24.56 -25.25 14.14
N SER A 476 -25.77 -25.82 14.10
CA SER A 476 -26.49 -26.01 12.83
C SER A 476 -27.00 -24.66 12.34
N LEU A 477 -26.64 -24.24 11.12
CA LEU A 477 -27.21 -23.05 10.49
C LEU A 477 -28.54 -23.39 9.80
N GLY A 478 -29.60 -23.53 10.60
CA GLY A 478 -30.98 -23.50 10.12
C GLY A 478 -31.49 -22.06 10.06
N LYS A 479 -31.79 -21.58 8.84
CA LYS A 479 -32.66 -20.43 8.48
C LYS A 479 -32.74 -19.25 9.48
N LYS A 480 -32.08 -18.14 9.15
CA LYS A 480 -32.63 -16.76 9.22
C LYS A 480 -31.59 -15.74 8.74
N MET A 481 -31.73 -15.26 7.50
CA MET A 481 -31.36 -13.91 7.10
C MET A 481 -32.23 -13.49 5.91
N ALA A 482 -33.43 -13.02 6.22
CA ALA A 482 -34.18 -12.07 5.43
C ALA A 482 -34.50 -10.89 6.38
N ALA A 483 -34.38 -9.66 5.86
CA ALA A 483 -34.36 -8.36 6.57
C ALA A 483 -33.03 -8.08 7.30
N ILE A 484 -32.28 -7.01 7.02
CA ILE A 484 -32.72 -5.63 6.84
C ILE A 484 -31.87 -4.95 5.74
N VAL A 485 -32.56 -4.41 4.73
CA VAL A 485 -32.05 -3.53 3.66
C VAL A 485 -32.78 -2.19 3.80
N GLY A 486 -32.05 -1.08 3.63
CA GLY A 486 -32.57 0.31 3.64
C GLY A 486 -31.93 1.12 4.79
N THR A 487 -31.40 2.34 4.65
CA THR A 487 -31.51 3.45 3.69
C THR A 487 -30.34 4.41 4.10
N ILE A 488 -29.59 5.16 3.28
CA ILE A 488 -29.94 6.39 2.51
C ILE A 488 -28.71 6.73 1.66
N ALA A 489 -28.96 6.91 0.36
CA ALA A 489 -28.13 7.70 -0.55
C ALA A 489 -28.88 9.00 -0.84
N HIS A 490 -28.28 10.17 -0.55
CA HIS A 490 -28.61 11.41 -1.25
C HIS A 490 -27.51 12.46 -1.11
N ILE A 491 -27.30 13.20 -2.21
CA ILE A 491 -26.40 14.33 -2.45
C ILE A 491 -25.02 13.95 -3.02
N ALA A 492 -25.00 13.61 -4.31
CA ALA A 492 -23.87 13.80 -5.20
C ALA A 492 -24.40 14.07 -6.62
N GLY A 493 -24.98 15.25 -6.81
CA GLY A 493 -25.32 15.78 -8.12
C GLY A 493 -24.89 17.23 -8.14
N LEU A 494 -23.73 17.51 -8.74
CA LEU A 494 -23.35 18.77 -9.40
C LEU A 494 -21.85 18.75 -9.75
N ALA A 495 -21.57 18.70 -11.05
CA ALA A 495 -20.45 19.35 -11.77
C ALA A 495 -19.93 18.49 -12.92
N THR A 496 -20.80 18.25 -13.92
CA THR A 496 -20.38 17.96 -15.29
C THR A 496 -20.42 19.25 -16.09
N SER A 497 -19.30 19.96 -16.17
CA SER A 497 -18.91 20.80 -17.31
C SER A 497 -17.57 21.48 -17.05
N ILE A 498 -16.67 21.36 -18.01
CA ILE A 498 -15.80 22.41 -18.60
C ILE A 498 -14.68 21.65 -19.32
N GLY A 499 -14.73 21.64 -20.65
CA GLY A 499 -13.65 21.17 -21.50
C GLY A 499 -12.54 22.22 -21.63
N GLY A 500 -11.34 21.80 -22.08
CA GLY A 500 -10.33 22.75 -22.56
C GLY A 500 -8.88 22.24 -22.65
N ASN A 501 -8.38 22.24 -23.89
CA ASN A 501 -7.04 22.67 -24.34
C ASN A 501 -5.80 21.73 -24.18
N PRO A 502 -5.05 21.39 -25.26
CA PRO A 502 -3.90 20.46 -25.23
C PRO A 502 -2.65 20.93 -24.47
N LEU A 503 -2.62 22.17 -23.98
CA LEU A 503 -1.53 22.69 -23.12
C LEU A 503 -1.65 22.29 -21.64
N THR A 504 -2.70 21.54 -21.27
CA THR A 504 -2.90 21.02 -19.90
C THR A 504 -2.28 19.63 -19.66
N LEU A 505 -1.76 18.97 -20.70
CA LEU A 505 -1.26 17.59 -20.60
C LEU A 505 0.01 17.43 -19.75
N VAL A 506 0.79 18.51 -19.58
CA VAL A 506 2.00 18.52 -18.73
C VAL A 506 1.65 18.62 -17.23
N GLY A 507 0.45 19.08 -16.88
CA GLY A 507 -0.03 19.17 -15.49
C GLY A 507 -0.63 17.88 -14.93
N LEU A 508 -0.87 16.86 -15.76
CA LEU A 508 -1.55 15.63 -15.37
C LEU A 508 -0.62 14.51 -14.87
N LEU A 509 0.69 14.60 -15.07
CA LEU A 509 1.65 13.56 -14.64
C LEU A 509 1.65 13.30 -13.12
N PRO A 510 1.55 14.32 -12.24
CA PRO A 510 1.31 14.08 -10.82
C PRO A 510 -0.03 13.37 -10.58
N VAL A 511 -1.11 13.72 -11.28
CA VAL A 511 -2.44 13.11 -11.13
C VAL A 511 -2.44 11.64 -11.58
N VAL A 512 -1.71 11.32 -12.64
CA VAL A 512 -1.48 9.97 -13.15
C VAL A 512 -0.65 9.14 -12.16
N ALA A 513 0.45 9.71 -11.66
CA ALA A 513 1.26 9.07 -10.63
C ALA A 513 0.48 8.87 -9.32
N ILE A 514 -0.36 9.83 -8.93
CA ILE A 514 -1.27 9.77 -7.78
C ILE A 514 -2.33 8.69 -8.00
N GLY A 515 -2.97 8.62 -9.17
CA GLY A 515 -3.99 7.61 -9.48
C GLY A 515 -3.43 6.18 -9.49
N LEU A 516 -2.22 6.01 -10.01
CA LEU A 516 -1.49 4.75 -10.02
C LEU A 516 -0.97 4.34 -8.64
N THR A 517 -0.45 5.30 -7.89
CA THR A 517 -0.02 5.10 -6.50
C THR A 517 -1.24 4.77 -5.65
N TYR A 518 -2.38 5.43 -5.84
CA TYR A 518 -3.66 5.13 -5.19
C TYR A 518 -4.13 3.72 -5.52
N MET A 519 -4.03 3.28 -6.77
CA MET A 519 -4.33 1.91 -7.16
C MET A 519 -3.37 0.88 -6.54
N ARG A 520 -2.07 1.16 -6.45
CA ARG A 520 -1.08 0.28 -5.78
C ARG A 520 -1.30 0.25 -4.26
N TYR A 521 -1.58 1.40 -3.67
CA TYR A 521 -1.79 1.62 -2.25
C TYR A 521 -3.08 0.94 -1.76
N THR A 522 -4.20 1.15 -2.46
CA THR A 522 -5.47 0.50 -2.12
C THR A 522 -5.53 -0.99 -2.47
N SER A 523 -4.74 -1.47 -3.42
CA SER A 523 -4.83 -2.87 -3.89
C SER A 523 -3.70 -3.79 -3.43
N VAL A 524 -2.56 -3.25 -2.97
CA VAL A 524 -1.33 -4.01 -2.66
C VAL A 524 -0.67 -3.59 -1.33
N ASP A 525 -1.02 -2.46 -0.71
CA ASP A 525 -0.27 -2.01 0.47
C ASP A 525 -0.49 -2.91 1.71
N PRO A 526 0.57 -3.47 2.32
CA PRO A 526 0.53 -4.05 3.66
C PRO A 526 -0.01 -3.10 4.74
N GLU A 527 0.12 -1.78 4.56
CA GLU A 527 -0.09 -0.72 5.55
C GLU A 527 -1.46 -0.03 5.43
N SER A 528 -2.56 -0.78 5.63
CA SER A 528 -3.92 -0.22 5.55
C SER A 528 -4.15 0.94 6.54
N HIS A 529 -5.06 1.85 6.16
CA HIS A 529 -5.46 3.03 6.92
C HIS A 529 -5.84 2.73 8.38
N PRO A 530 -5.45 3.60 9.34
CA PRO A 530 -5.99 3.56 10.70
C PRO A 530 -7.51 3.70 10.69
N ILE A 531 -8.18 3.08 11.67
CA ILE A 531 -9.64 3.11 11.76
C ILE A 531 -10.06 4.35 12.55
N ASP A 532 -10.89 5.21 11.94
CA ASP A 532 -11.47 6.36 12.64
C ASP A 532 -12.60 5.89 13.58
N ALA A 533 -12.42 6.08 14.89
CA ALA A 533 -13.38 5.67 15.91
C ALA A 533 -14.67 6.51 15.81
N ARG A 534 -15.82 5.85 15.73
CA ARG A 534 -17.16 6.46 15.62
C ARG A 534 -17.66 6.98 16.97
N TYR A 535 -18.63 7.89 16.96
CA TYR A 535 -19.27 8.43 18.17
C TYR A 535 -20.74 7.99 18.23
N VAL A 536 -21.23 7.58 19.40
CA VAL A 536 -22.65 7.23 19.62
C VAL A 536 -23.46 8.46 20.02
N ARG A 537 -24.55 8.75 19.29
CA ARG A 537 -25.62 9.61 19.83
C ARG A 537 -26.26 8.86 21.00
N LYS A 538 -26.27 9.45 22.20
CA LYS A 538 -27.15 8.99 23.30
C LYS A 538 -28.56 8.79 22.73
N VAL A 539 -28.98 7.54 22.62
CA VAL A 539 -30.38 7.17 22.59
C VAL A 539 -30.57 6.44 23.90
N ASP A 540 -31.24 7.09 24.85
CA ASP A 540 -31.62 6.47 26.11
C ASP A 540 -32.53 5.27 25.78
N SER A 541 -32.31 4.14 26.48
CA SER A 541 -33.01 2.84 26.40
C SER A 541 -32.60 1.86 25.27
N LEU A 542 -31.59 1.03 25.55
CA LEU A 542 -31.46 -0.31 24.93
C LEU A 542 -31.03 -1.34 26.00
N PRO A 543 -31.53 -2.59 25.93
CA PRO A 543 -31.27 -3.67 26.90
C PRO A 543 -29.80 -4.15 26.89
N PRO A 544 -29.36 -4.93 27.90
CA PRO A 544 -27.96 -5.34 28.02
C PRO A 544 -27.49 -6.19 26.83
N PRO A 545 -26.20 -6.05 26.42
CA PRO A 545 -25.76 -6.50 25.11
C PRO A 545 -25.55 -8.02 25.02
N THR A 546 -25.89 -8.59 23.87
CA THR A 546 -25.63 -10.00 23.55
C THR A 546 -24.27 -10.18 22.86
N ARG A 547 -23.69 -11.39 22.91
CA ARG A 547 -22.32 -11.75 22.47
C ARG A 547 -21.90 -11.24 21.07
N ARG A 548 -22.84 -10.88 20.19
CA ARG A 548 -22.63 -10.39 18.81
C ARG A 548 -22.36 -8.88 18.72
N GLU A 549 -22.72 -8.08 19.73
CA GLU A 549 -22.50 -6.62 19.76
C GLU A 549 -21.09 -6.21 20.24
N THR A 550 -20.24 -7.19 20.54
CA THR A 550 -18.88 -6.92 21.03
C THR A 550 -18.01 -6.22 19.99
N HIS A 551 -18.17 -6.51 18.69
CA HIS A 551 -17.30 -5.94 17.64
C HIS A 551 -17.56 -4.44 17.35
N ASP A 552 -18.82 -3.98 17.34
CA ASP A 552 -19.14 -2.56 17.06
C ASP A 552 -18.82 -1.63 18.24
N ASN A 553 -18.77 -2.16 19.47
CA ASN A 553 -18.36 -1.41 20.67
C ASN A 553 -16.86 -1.09 20.70
N TYR A 554 -16.00 -1.82 19.96
CA TYR A 554 -14.56 -1.56 19.89
C TYR A 554 -14.17 -0.42 18.94
N LEU A 555 -15.13 0.17 18.21
CA LEU A 555 -14.87 1.29 17.32
C LEU A 555 -15.46 2.60 17.85
N GLN A 556 -16.03 2.60 19.05
CA GLN A 556 -16.69 3.77 19.61
C GLN A 556 -15.79 4.54 20.58
N VAL A 557 -15.76 5.87 20.45
CA VAL A 557 -15.10 6.72 21.45
C VAL A 557 -15.84 6.56 22.78
N ARG A 558 -15.15 6.03 23.79
CA ARG A 558 -15.69 5.81 25.14
C ARG A 558 -15.83 7.14 25.89
N PRO A 559 -16.74 7.25 26.88
CA PRO A 559 -16.81 8.44 27.72
C PRO A 559 -15.55 8.67 28.56
N GLU A 560 -14.78 7.61 28.81
CA GLU A 560 -13.59 7.66 29.66
C GLU A 560 -12.52 6.62 29.24
N TYR A 561 -11.25 7.04 29.33
CA TYR A 561 -10.06 6.25 29.01
C TYR A 561 -9.05 6.28 30.15
N ASP A 562 -8.04 5.41 30.11
CA ASP A 562 -6.91 5.51 31.02
C ASP A 562 -6.04 6.68 30.60
N PHE A 563 -5.74 6.75 29.31
CA PHE A 563 -4.90 7.79 28.72
C PHE A 563 -5.61 8.48 27.57
N VAL A 564 -5.53 9.81 27.54
CA VAL A 564 -5.95 10.62 26.39
C VAL A 564 -4.72 11.35 25.85
N VAL A 565 -4.29 10.97 24.65
CA VAL A 565 -3.17 11.58 23.91
C VAL A 565 -3.73 12.64 22.97
N ILE A 566 -3.21 13.87 23.07
CA ILE A 566 -3.65 15.02 22.29
C ILE A 566 -2.60 15.31 21.19
N GLY A 567 -2.96 15.07 19.94
CA GLY A 567 -2.11 15.23 18.76
C GLY A 567 -1.46 13.93 18.33
N ALA A 568 -1.66 13.53 17.07
CA ALA A 568 -1.08 12.35 16.45
C ALA A 568 0.20 12.69 15.65
N GLY A 569 0.98 13.65 16.14
CA GLY A 569 2.23 14.07 15.54
C GLY A 569 3.38 13.06 15.73
N SER A 570 4.61 13.52 15.52
CA SER A 570 5.80 12.66 15.59
C SER A 570 5.93 11.91 16.92
N ALA A 571 5.70 12.57 18.06
CA ALA A 571 5.73 11.94 19.38
C ALA A 571 4.41 11.24 19.73
N GLY A 572 3.26 11.89 19.51
CA GLY A 572 1.96 11.38 19.94
C GLY A 572 1.55 10.06 19.29
N ALA A 573 1.93 9.84 18.02
CA ALA A 573 1.76 8.57 17.33
C ALA A 573 2.53 7.43 18.02
N VAL A 574 3.77 7.70 18.47
CA VAL A 574 4.62 6.76 19.19
C VAL A 574 4.01 6.45 20.56
N VAL A 575 3.66 7.48 21.33
CA VAL A 575 3.08 7.33 22.68
C VAL A 575 1.81 6.49 22.63
N ALA A 576 0.87 6.81 21.74
CA ALA A 576 -0.38 6.06 21.63
C ALA A 576 -0.13 4.59 21.24
N SER A 577 0.81 4.35 20.32
CA SER A 577 1.21 2.99 19.95
C SER A 577 1.86 2.25 21.13
N ARG A 578 2.80 2.85 21.84
CA ARG A 578 3.51 2.19 22.95
C ARG A 578 2.62 1.94 24.16
N LEU A 579 1.78 2.89 24.56
CA LEU A 579 0.86 2.69 25.69
C LEU A 579 -0.18 1.60 25.41
N SER A 580 -0.66 1.50 24.17
CA SER A 580 -1.63 0.45 23.78
C SER A 580 -1.04 -0.96 23.72
N GLU A 581 0.28 -1.14 23.85
CA GLU A 581 0.90 -2.46 24.02
C GLU A 581 0.47 -3.11 25.36
N VAL A 582 0.12 -2.31 26.36
CA VAL A 582 -0.44 -2.79 27.63
C VAL A 582 -1.93 -3.06 27.44
N ALA A 583 -2.30 -4.33 27.25
CA ALA A 583 -3.65 -4.74 26.86
C ALA A 583 -4.77 -4.25 27.82
N ASN A 584 -4.46 -4.07 29.11
CA ASN A 584 -5.41 -3.63 30.14
C ASN A 584 -5.60 -2.10 30.18
N TRP A 585 -4.86 -1.33 29.39
CA TRP A 585 -4.99 0.12 29.31
C TRP A 585 -5.75 0.54 28.08
N THR A 586 -6.70 1.45 28.26
CA THR A 586 -7.45 2.07 27.18
C THR A 586 -6.83 3.42 26.82
N VAL A 587 -6.54 3.60 25.52
CA VAL A 587 -5.88 4.81 25.00
C VAL A 587 -6.77 5.46 23.94
N LEU A 588 -7.01 6.75 24.08
CA LEU A 588 -7.63 7.59 23.04
C LEU A 588 -6.60 8.55 22.46
N LEU A 589 -6.44 8.54 21.14
CA LEU A 589 -5.64 9.51 20.40
C LEU A 589 -6.57 10.48 19.66
N LEU A 590 -6.48 11.77 19.98
CA LEU A 590 -7.25 12.84 19.35
C LEU A 590 -6.37 13.59 18.33
N GLU A 591 -6.76 13.62 17.06
CA GLU A 591 -6.06 14.36 16.00
C GLU A 591 -7.02 15.29 15.27
N MET A 592 -6.58 16.52 15.00
CA MET A 592 -7.35 17.50 14.24
C MET A 592 -7.44 17.16 12.75
N GLY A 593 -6.36 16.64 12.17
CA GLY A 593 -6.32 16.25 10.76
C GLY A 593 -7.05 14.94 10.45
N GLY A 594 -7.17 14.67 9.16
CA GLY A 594 -7.55 13.37 8.61
C GLY A 594 -6.35 12.43 8.47
N ASP A 595 -6.53 11.39 7.66
CA ASP A 595 -5.45 10.46 7.30
C ASP A 595 -4.57 11.01 6.17
N GLU A 596 -3.38 10.42 6.02
CA GLU A 596 -2.41 10.72 4.98
C GLU A 596 -2.92 10.26 3.59
N ASN A 597 -2.40 10.86 2.51
CA ASN A 597 -2.72 10.46 1.13
C ASN A 597 -1.46 10.16 0.29
N GLU A 598 -1.67 9.80 -0.97
CA GLU A 598 -0.61 9.38 -1.89
C GLU A 598 0.36 10.51 -2.27
N ILE A 599 -0.08 11.77 -2.19
CA ILE A 599 0.80 12.92 -2.47
C ILE A 599 1.83 13.05 -1.34
N SER A 600 1.39 12.91 -0.09
CA SER A 600 2.30 12.93 1.06
C SER A 600 3.31 11.78 1.03
N ASP A 601 3.01 10.68 0.32
CA ASP A 601 3.87 9.49 0.27
C ASP A 601 5.08 9.62 -0.66
N ILE A 602 4.96 10.40 -1.74
CA ILE A 602 6.00 10.52 -2.77
C ILE A 602 7.06 11.53 -2.29
N PRO A 603 8.31 11.12 -2.02
CA PRO A 603 9.33 12.00 -1.45
C PRO A 603 9.56 13.30 -2.23
N ALA A 604 9.62 13.22 -3.56
CA ALA A 604 9.87 14.40 -4.41
C ALA A 604 8.71 15.41 -4.40
N LEU A 605 7.54 15.03 -3.89
CA LEU A 605 6.37 15.90 -3.78
C LEU A 605 6.17 16.44 -2.36
N ALA A 606 7.13 16.29 -1.45
CA ALA A 606 7.03 16.76 -0.06
C ALA A 606 6.59 18.23 0.05
N GLY A 607 7.09 19.10 -0.83
CA GLY A 607 6.71 20.51 -0.85
C GLY A 607 5.23 20.77 -1.15
N TYR A 608 4.55 19.88 -1.87
CA TYR A 608 3.12 20.02 -2.18
C TYR A 608 2.21 19.73 -0.97
N ALA A 609 2.71 19.05 0.05
CA ALA A 609 1.97 18.82 1.29
C ALA A 609 1.92 20.09 2.17
N GLN A 610 2.87 21.02 2.00
CA GLN A 610 2.89 22.31 2.70
C GLN A 610 1.96 23.31 2.00
N MET A 611 1.39 24.24 2.77
CA MET A 611 0.37 25.17 2.27
C MET A 611 -0.81 24.45 1.58
N SER A 612 -1.20 23.30 2.14
CA SER A 612 -2.34 22.46 1.72
C SER A 612 -3.28 22.16 2.90
N GLU A 613 -4.30 21.32 2.71
CA GLU A 613 -5.20 20.91 3.80
C GLU A 613 -4.48 20.18 4.94
N PHE A 614 -3.32 19.57 4.68
CA PHE A 614 -2.47 18.92 5.67
C PHE A 614 -1.63 19.88 6.51
N ASP A 615 -1.71 21.18 6.24
CA ASP A 615 -0.92 22.19 6.91
C ASP A 615 -1.81 23.07 7.79
N TRP A 616 -1.31 23.42 8.97
CA TRP A 616 -1.87 24.49 9.80
C TRP A 616 -1.62 25.88 9.19
N MET A 617 -0.59 26.05 8.35
CA MET A 617 -0.23 27.31 7.70
C MET A 617 0.01 28.45 8.70
N TYR A 618 0.75 28.18 9.78
CA TYR A 618 1.15 29.24 10.70
C TYR A 618 2.04 30.27 10.01
N GLN A 619 2.00 31.50 10.51
CA GLN A 619 2.89 32.57 10.11
C GLN A 619 3.41 33.28 11.34
N THR A 620 4.64 33.77 11.26
CA THR A 620 5.21 34.61 12.32
C THR A 620 4.48 35.95 12.41
N SER A 621 4.59 36.62 13.55
CA SER A 621 4.36 38.06 13.65
C SER A 621 5.35 38.79 12.73
N PRO A 622 5.05 40.03 12.28
CA PRO A 622 6.03 40.85 11.57
C PRO A 622 7.22 41.14 12.51
N PRO A 623 8.43 41.35 11.97
CA PRO A 623 9.59 41.70 12.77
C PRO A 623 9.37 43.04 13.50
N GLY A 624 9.75 43.07 14.77
CA GLY A 624 9.90 44.31 15.54
C GLY A 624 11.23 45.00 15.20
N ASP A 625 12.07 45.22 16.22
CA ASP A 625 13.36 45.88 16.05
C ASP A 625 14.37 45.01 15.26
N SER A 626 14.42 43.71 15.55
CA SER A 626 15.24 42.77 14.76
C SER A 626 14.54 42.38 13.47
N LYS A 627 15.12 42.76 12.33
CA LYS A 627 14.56 42.51 10.99
C LYS A 627 14.87 41.09 10.49
N TYR A 628 13.85 40.41 9.97
CA TYR A 628 13.92 39.08 9.35
C TYR A 628 12.76 38.88 8.34
N CYS A 629 12.89 37.90 7.44
CA CYS A 629 11.89 37.56 6.41
C CYS A 629 11.41 38.75 5.54
N LEU A 630 12.27 39.74 5.30
CA LEU A 630 11.90 40.96 4.54
C LEU A 630 11.59 40.68 3.06
N ALA A 631 12.07 39.56 2.51
CA ALA A 631 11.75 39.14 1.15
C ALA A 631 10.39 38.45 1.02
N MET A 632 9.71 38.18 2.13
CA MET A 632 8.48 37.38 2.18
C MET A 632 7.25 38.28 2.27
N ILE A 633 6.11 37.79 1.80
CA ILE A 633 4.85 38.53 1.76
C ILE A 633 4.45 38.95 3.18
N GLY A 634 4.25 40.26 3.37
CA GLY A 634 3.88 40.85 4.65
C GLY A 634 4.98 40.85 5.69
N ASP A 635 6.24 40.62 5.29
CA ASP A 635 7.43 40.54 6.15
C ASP A 635 7.26 39.47 7.24
N ARG A 636 6.74 38.30 6.85
CA ARG A 636 6.44 37.19 7.75
C ARG A 636 7.01 35.90 7.17
N CYS A 637 7.51 35.03 8.05
CA CYS A 637 7.92 33.70 7.66
C CYS A 637 6.71 32.75 7.69
N ASN A 638 6.52 31.96 6.65
CA ASN A 638 5.58 30.83 6.68
C ASN A 638 6.17 29.69 7.53
N TRP A 639 5.38 29.17 8.47
CA TRP A 639 5.76 28.10 9.40
C TRP A 639 4.80 26.90 9.24
N PRO A 640 4.97 26.07 8.19
CA PRO A 640 4.14 24.90 7.97
C PRO A 640 4.22 23.92 9.16
N ARG A 641 3.06 23.41 9.61
CA ARG A 641 2.92 22.35 10.62
C ARG A 641 1.90 21.32 10.18
N GLY A 642 2.21 20.04 10.38
CA GLY A 642 1.30 18.97 9.96
C GLY A 642 0.00 18.95 10.77
N LYS A 643 -1.11 18.94 10.05
CA LYS A 643 -2.50 18.80 10.51
C LYS A 643 -3.09 17.56 9.83
N VAL A 644 -2.55 16.40 10.16
CA VAL A 644 -2.79 15.09 9.55
C VAL A 644 -2.24 14.02 10.50
N LEU A 645 -2.71 12.78 10.44
CA LEU A 645 -2.06 11.68 11.17
C LEU A 645 -0.56 11.60 10.82
N GLY A 646 0.28 11.45 11.84
CA GLY A 646 1.74 11.56 11.75
C GLY A 646 2.25 13.00 11.93
N GLY A 647 1.37 14.00 11.88
CA GLY A 647 1.65 15.42 12.01
C GLY A 647 2.76 15.88 11.07
N SER A 648 3.73 16.63 11.60
CA SER A 648 4.83 17.16 10.78
C SER A 648 5.69 16.08 10.11
N SER A 649 5.70 14.82 10.58
CA SER A 649 6.44 13.74 9.90
C SER A 649 5.87 13.40 8.52
N THR A 650 4.59 13.71 8.28
CA THR A 650 3.88 13.50 7.01
C THR A 650 4.20 14.58 5.97
N ILE A 651 4.61 15.78 6.40
CA ILE A 651 4.87 16.93 5.50
C ILE A 651 6.34 17.38 5.49
N ASN A 652 7.22 16.76 6.27
CA ASN A 652 8.64 17.14 6.37
C ASN A 652 9.46 16.73 5.13
N ALA A 653 10.73 17.13 5.11
CA ALA A 653 11.71 16.71 4.09
C ALA A 653 12.39 15.35 4.38
N MET A 654 11.83 14.51 5.26
CA MET A 654 12.30 13.16 5.63
C MET A 654 13.70 13.01 6.23
N VAL A 655 14.56 14.02 6.20
CA VAL A 655 15.94 13.99 6.73
C VAL A 655 15.97 13.40 8.15
N TYR A 656 16.78 12.35 8.32
CA TYR A 656 16.98 11.65 9.59
C TYR A 656 18.33 12.04 10.20
N VAL A 657 18.29 12.89 11.22
CA VAL A 657 19.43 13.30 12.03
C VAL A 657 19.03 13.20 13.50
N ARG A 658 19.92 12.69 14.35
CA ARG A 658 19.67 12.51 15.79
C ARG A 658 20.09 13.70 16.65
N GLY A 659 20.99 14.56 16.18
CA GLY A 659 21.59 15.61 17.00
C GLY A 659 22.98 15.23 17.51
N ASN A 660 23.65 16.14 18.23
CA ASN A 660 24.96 15.86 18.83
C ASN A 660 24.78 15.24 20.22
N ARG A 661 25.68 14.34 20.61
CA ARG A 661 25.68 13.79 21.97
C ARG A 661 25.74 14.86 23.06
N ARG A 662 26.52 15.92 22.83
CA ARG A 662 26.70 17.00 23.80
C ARG A 662 25.42 17.80 24.06
N ASP A 663 24.48 17.82 23.11
CA ASP A 663 23.20 18.50 23.34
C ASP A 663 22.39 17.78 24.43
N TYR A 664 22.41 16.45 24.44
CA TYR A 664 21.73 15.62 25.43
C TYR A 664 22.46 15.61 26.78
N ASP A 665 23.79 15.49 26.74
CA ASP A 665 24.61 15.59 27.96
C ASP A 665 24.42 16.97 28.62
N ASP A 666 24.25 18.04 27.83
CA ASP A 666 23.90 19.38 28.32
C ASP A 666 22.48 19.44 28.92
N TRP A 667 21.49 18.74 28.34
CA TRP A 667 20.16 18.64 28.95
C TRP A 667 20.23 18.01 30.35
N GLU A 668 21.01 16.95 30.52
CA GLU A 668 21.22 16.35 31.82
C GLU A 668 21.97 17.29 32.78
N ALA A 669 23.04 17.94 32.31
CA ALA A 669 23.81 18.90 33.10
C ALA A 669 22.98 20.11 33.57
N GLN A 670 21.94 20.48 32.83
CA GLN A 670 20.93 21.47 33.23
C GLN A 670 19.97 20.97 34.33
N GLY A 671 20.19 19.78 34.91
CA GLY A 671 19.41 19.23 36.01
C GLY A 671 18.29 18.28 35.58
N ASN A 672 18.41 17.64 34.41
CA ASN A 672 17.41 16.70 33.90
C ASN A 672 17.97 15.26 33.86
N PRO A 673 18.06 14.57 35.02
CA PRO A 673 18.72 13.29 35.11
C PRO A 673 18.06 12.23 34.20
N GLY A 674 18.91 11.40 33.62
CA GLY A 674 18.53 10.34 32.70
C GLY A 674 18.34 10.81 31.27
N TRP A 675 18.62 12.08 30.93
CA TRP A 675 18.53 12.63 29.56
C TRP A 675 19.88 12.80 28.86
N SER A 676 20.95 12.20 29.40
CA SER A 676 22.24 12.10 28.73
C SER A 676 22.14 11.39 27.38
N TYR A 677 23.15 11.53 26.53
CA TYR A 677 23.17 10.79 25.27
C TYR A 677 23.15 9.27 25.48
N GLU A 678 23.82 8.79 26.53
CA GLU A 678 23.87 7.37 26.88
C GLU A 678 22.46 6.83 27.19
N ASP A 679 21.65 7.60 27.92
CA ASP A 679 20.29 7.20 28.29
C ASP A 679 19.30 7.28 27.13
N VAL A 680 19.50 8.21 26.18
CA VAL A 680 18.55 8.40 25.06
C VAL A 680 18.88 7.55 23.83
N LEU A 681 20.14 7.15 23.64
CA LEU A 681 20.56 6.32 22.50
C LEU A 681 19.73 5.02 22.36
N PRO A 682 19.44 4.26 23.44
CA PRO A 682 18.59 3.07 23.35
C PRO A 682 17.21 3.33 22.74
N TYR A 683 16.62 4.51 22.98
CA TYR A 683 15.31 4.87 22.44
C TYR A 683 15.36 5.24 20.95
N PHE A 684 16.47 5.83 20.48
CA PHE A 684 16.71 5.95 19.03
C PHE A 684 16.80 4.58 18.37
N LEU A 685 17.57 3.65 18.96
CA LEU A 685 17.74 2.29 18.45
C LEU A 685 16.44 1.45 18.49
N LYS A 686 15.59 1.66 19.50
CA LYS A 686 14.28 0.99 19.66
C LYS A 686 13.32 1.30 18.50
N SER A 687 13.33 2.55 18.03
CA SER A 687 12.49 3.00 16.92
C SER A 687 13.05 2.62 15.55
N GLU A 688 14.38 2.54 15.41
CA GLU A 688 15.05 2.49 14.12
C GLU A 688 15.02 1.11 13.44
N ASP A 689 14.75 1.13 12.14
CA ASP A 689 14.93 0.03 11.21
C ASP A 689 15.81 0.49 10.04
N ASN A 690 17.13 0.55 10.28
CA ASN A 690 18.09 1.09 9.33
C ASN A 690 18.37 0.08 8.20
N ARG A 691 18.14 0.48 6.94
CA ARG A 691 18.36 -0.38 5.76
C ARG A 691 19.68 -0.14 5.03
N ASN A 692 20.55 0.75 5.52
CA ASN A 692 21.91 0.92 5.03
C ASN A 692 22.83 -0.17 5.61
N PRO A 693 23.26 -1.19 4.83
CA PRO A 693 23.92 -2.37 5.39
C PRO A 693 25.26 -2.10 6.09
N TYR A 694 25.95 -1.02 5.71
CA TYR A 694 27.22 -0.59 6.32
C TYR A 694 27.02 0.20 7.62
N LEU A 695 25.85 0.81 7.83
CA LEU A 695 25.51 1.51 9.08
C LEU A 695 24.82 0.58 10.08
N ALA A 696 23.92 -0.29 9.60
CA ALA A 696 23.09 -1.18 10.43
C ALA A 696 23.89 -2.17 11.31
N LYS A 697 25.20 -2.32 11.07
CA LYS A 697 26.10 -3.19 11.85
C LYS A 697 26.90 -2.45 12.92
N THR A 698 26.80 -1.12 12.99
CA THR A 698 27.51 -0.34 14.02
C THR A 698 26.70 -0.33 15.32
N LYS A 699 27.35 -0.07 16.46
CA LYS A 699 26.68 0.07 17.76
C LYS A 699 25.71 1.27 17.83
N TYR A 700 25.75 2.15 16.83
CA TYR A 700 24.91 3.34 16.75
C TYR A 700 23.65 3.12 15.93
N HIS A 701 23.44 1.96 15.30
CA HIS A 701 22.22 1.70 14.53
C HIS A 701 21.59 0.35 14.86
N ASN A 702 20.31 0.25 14.57
CA ASN A 702 19.55 -0.98 14.78
C ASN A 702 18.64 -1.30 13.58
N THR A 703 18.18 -2.55 13.54
CA THR A 703 17.21 -3.05 12.57
C THR A 703 16.00 -3.64 13.28
N GLY A 704 14.84 -3.68 12.61
CA GLY A 704 13.62 -4.30 13.16
C GLY A 704 12.73 -3.38 13.99
N GLY A 705 13.13 -2.12 14.23
CA GLY A 705 12.24 -1.09 14.75
C GLY A 705 11.08 -0.74 13.80
N TYR A 706 10.18 0.13 14.24
CA TYR A 706 8.99 0.50 13.46
C TYR A 706 9.25 1.59 12.42
N LEU A 707 10.27 2.43 12.61
CA LEU A 707 10.62 3.54 11.73
C LEU A 707 11.74 3.12 10.78
N THR A 708 11.42 2.93 9.50
CA THR A 708 12.44 2.60 8.51
C THR A 708 13.27 3.84 8.15
N VAL A 709 14.58 3.70 8.24
CA VAL A 709 15.56 4.74 7.93
C VAL A 709 16.49 4.22 6.85
N GLN A 710 16.65 4.98 5.76
CA GLN A 710 17.58 4.62 4.70
C GLN A 710 17.97 5.82 3.85
N GLU A 711 19.05 5.70 3.08
CA GLU A 711 19.32 6.62 1.98
C GLU A 711 18.26 6.49 0.87
N ALA A 712 18.02 7.59 0.15
CA ALA A 712 17.18 7.55 -1.05
C ALA A 712 17.79 6.60 -2.10
N PRO A 713 16.97 5.74 -2.75
CA PRO A 713 17.41 4.87 -3.85
C PRO A 713 18.02 5.62 -5.04
N TRP A 714 17.74 6.92 -5.20
CA TRP A 714 18.23 7.75 -6.28
C TRP A 714 18.81 9.07 -5.75
N ARG A 715 19.86 9.58 -6.40
CA ARG A 715 20.51 10.87 -6.14
C ARG A 715 21.19 11.40 -7.40
N THR A 716 21.49 12.69 -7.44
CA THR A 716 22.27 13.32 -8.51
C THR A 716 23.78 13.00 -8.35
N PRO A 717 24.58 13.14 -9.42
CA PRO A 717 26.04 13.10 -9.31
C PRO A 717 26.62 14.19 -8.40
N LEU A 718 25.87 15.28 -8.17
CA LEU A 718 26.29 16.38 -7.32
C LEU A 718 26.41 15.96 -5.84
N ALA A 719 25.63 14.97 -5.39
CA ALA A 719 25.78 14.41 -4.05
C ALA A 719 27.16 13.76 -3.83
N ILE A 720 27.75 13.18 -4.88
CA ILE A 720 29.10 12.62 -4.80
C ILE A 720 30.15 13.74 -4.78
N SER A 721 29.96 14.79 -5.60
CA SER A 721 30.79 15.99 -5.54
C SER A 721 30.73 16.68 -4.17
N PHE A 722 29.57 16.68 -3.51
CA PHE A 722 29.41 17.22 -2.17
C PHE A 722 30.32 16.51 -1.15
N LEU A 723 30.35 15.17 -1.16
CA LEU A 723 31.24 14.39 -0.29
C LEU A 723 32.71 14.62 -0.61
N GLN A 724 33.06 14.64 -1.89
CA GLN A 724 34.44 14.82 -2.35
C GLN A 724 34.95 16.23 -2.05
N GLY A 725 34.14 17.25 -2.26
CA GLY A 725 34.45 18.63 -1.89
C GLY A 725 34.64 18.79 -0.38
N GLY A 726 33.83 18.09 0.44
CA GLY A 726 34.07 18.01 1.88
C GLY A 726 35.47 17.49 2.24
N ARG A 727 35.94 16.44 1.55
CA ARG A 727 37.32 15.91 1.72
C ARG A 727 38.39 16.90 1.26
N GLU A 728 38.16 17.60 0.16
CA GLU A 728 39.08 18.61 -0.37
C GLU A 728 39.19 19.83 0.56
N LEU A 729 38.15 20.11 1.35
CA LEU A 729 38.17 21.09 2.44
C LEU A 729 38.75 20.55 3.76
N GLY A 730 39.20 19.29 3.81
CA GLY A 730 39.79 18.66 4.99
C GLY A 730 38.81 18.00 5.96
N TYR A 731 37.54 17.83 5.58
CA TYR A 731 36.55 17.10 6.39
C TYR A 731 36.48 15.61 6.02
N GLU A 732 36.10 14.78 6.98
CA GLU A 732 35.83 13.37 6.71
C GLU A 732 34.41 13.12 6.19
N VAL A 733 34.28 12.09 5.35
CA VAL A 733 32.99 11.50 4.99
C VAL A 733 32.68 10.40 5.99
N ARG A 734 31.63 10.57 6.80
CA ARG A 734 31.33 9.67 7.92
C ARG A 734 29.83 9.58 8.19
N ASP A 735 29.47 8.74 9.14
CA ASP A 735 28.12 8.69 9.70
C ASP A 735 27.93 9.80 10.74
N CYS A 736 27.22 10.88 10.38
CA CYS A 736 26.99 11.99 11.30
C CYS A 736 25.93 11.66 12.39
N ASN A 737 25.30 10.49 12.34
CA ASN A 737 24.45 9.95 13.42
C ASN A 737 25.20 8.97 14.34
N GLY A 738 26.47 8.68 14.02
CA GLY A 738 27.33 7.73 14.73
C GLY A 738 28.19 8.37 15.82
N GLU A 739 29.44 7.92 15.95
CA GLU A 739 30.34 8.33 17.04
C GLU A 739 30.68 9.82 17.04
N LYS A 740 30.89 10.42 15.87
CA LYS A 740 31.28 11.82 15.69
C LYS A 740 30.44 12.48 14.61
N GLN A 741 29.86 13.64 14.94
CA GLN A 741 28.94 14.33 14.05
C GLN A 741 29.64 15.17 12.97
N THR A 742 30.78 15.81 13.29
CA THR A 742 31.50 16.71 12.38
C THR A 742 31.97 15.96 11.13
N GLY A 743 31.52 16.38 9.96
CA GLY A 743 31.83 15.71 8.69
C GLY A 743 30.69 15.82 7.67
N PHE A 744 30.86 15.12 6.55
CA PHE A 744 29.93 15.10 5.42
C PHE A 744 29.30 13.70 5.29
N MET A 745 28.02 13.63 4.97
CA MET A 745 27.33 12.36 4.71
C MET A 745 26.27 12.52 3.63
N ILE A 746 25.95 11.41 2.97
CA ILE A 746 24.70 11.32 2.21
C ILE A 746 23.56 11.34 3.23
N ALA A 747 22.51 12.10 2.92
CA ALA A 747 21.38 12.20 3.82
C ALA A 747 20.66 10.84 3.95
N GLN A 748 20.50 10.38 5.18
CA GLN A 748 19.52 9.35 5.51
C GLN A 748 18.14 10.00 5.62
N GLY A 749 17.10 9.27 5.23
CA GLY A 749 15.72 9.70 5.34
C GLY A 749 14.82 8.65 5.97
N THR A 750 13.70 9.09 6.56
CA THR A 750 12.61 8.19 7.01
C THR A 750 11.82 7.71 5.80
N ILE A 751 12.37 6.72 5.09
CA ILE A 751 11.87 6.18 3.83
C ILE A 751 11.74 4.66 3.95
N ARG A 752 10.67 4.11 3.37
CA ARG A 752 10.43 2.68 3.25
C ARG A 752 10.03 2.40 1.82
N ARG A 753 10.75 1.53 1.11
CA ARG A 753 10.39 1.13 -0.27
C ARG A 753 10.29 2.33 -1.22
N GLY A 754 11.24 3.26 -1.12
CA GLY A 754 11.25 4.49 -1.93
C GLY A 754 10.18 5.53 -1.57
N SER A 755 9.27 5.26 -0.63
CA SER A 755 8.21 6.17 -0.18
C SER A 755 8.44 6.68 1.23
N ARG A 756 7.81 7.80 1.60
CA ARG A 756 7.85 8.34 2.96
C ARG A 756 7.36 7.31 4.00
N CYS A 757 8.12 7.19 5.09
CA CYS A 757 7.73 6.48 6.31
C CYS A 757 7.45 7.48 7.44
N SER A 758 6.21 7.98 7.53
CA SER A 758 5.76 8.86 8.62
C SER A 758 5.61 8.10 9.94
N THR A 759 5.39 8.81 11.05
CA THR A 759 5.11 8.16 12.34
C THR A 759 3.73 7.49 12.38
N SER A 760 2.77 7.96 11.59
CA SER A 760 1.49 7.27 11.39
C SER A 760 1.71 5.89 10.76
N LYS A 761 2.49 5.83 9.66
CA LYS A 761 2.88 4.57 9.01
C LYS A 761 3.70 3.64 9.89
N ALA A 762 4.67 4.20 10.60
CA ALA A 762 5.55 3.43 11.47
C ALA A 762 4.81 2.89 12.70
N PHE A 763 4.02 3.71 13.40
CA PHE A 763 3.53 3.39 14.75
C PHE A 763 2.03 3.14 14.83
N LEU A 764 1.19 3.90 14.10
CA LEU A 764 -0.26 3.80 14.21
C LEU A 764 -0.84 2.72 13.31
N ARG A 765 -0.39 2.61 12.06
CA ARG A 765 -0.91 1.61 11.12
C ARG A 765 -0.68 0.18 11.61
N PRO A 766 0.49 -0.19 12.17
CA PRO A 766 0.68 -1.53 12.74
C PRO A 766 -0.19 -1.77 13.99
N ALA A 767 -0.47 -0.73 14.77
CA ALA A 767 -1.25 -0.81 16.00
C ALA A 767 -2.78 -0.68 15.79
N ARG A 768 -3.25 -0.35 14.57
CA ARG A 768 -4.64 0.04 14.28
C ARG A 768 -5.74 -0.97 14.65
N LEU A 769 -5.38 -2.24 14.80
CA LEU A 769 -6.32 -3.33 15.14
C LEU A 769 -6.32 -3.67 16.63
N ARG A 770 -5.54 -2.95 17.46
CA ARG A 770 -5.53 -3.17 18.91
C ARG A 770 -6.85 -2.65 19.51
N PRO A 771 -7.65 -3.50 20.16
CA PRO A 771 -9.01 -3.14 20.61
C PRO A 771 -9.04 -2.13 21.76
N ASN A 772 -7.88 -1.81 22.33
CA ASN A 772 -7.68 -0.86 23.41
C ASN A 772 -7.10 0.49 22.94
N LEU A 773 -6.85 0.65 21.63
CA LEU A 773 -6.43 1.91 21.01
C LEU A 773 -7.58 2.46 20.15
N HIS A 774 -8.06 3.65 20.50
CA HIS A 774 -9.04 4.39 19.70
C HIS A 774 -8.39 5.64 19.11
N ILE A 775 -8.50 5.81 17.80
CA ILE A 775 -7.99 7.00 17.08
C ILE A 775 -9.21 7.79 16.62
N ALA A 776 -9.32 9.05 17.02
CA ALA A 776 -10.38 9.95 16.62
C ALA A 776 -9.79 11.10 15.80
N MET A 777 -9.99 11.01 14.49
CA MET A 777 -9.58 12.01 13.52
C MET A 777 -10.56 13.19 13.51
N ASN A 778 -10.18 14.31 12.88
CA ASN A 778 -11.02 15.51 12.77
C ASN A 778 -11.53 16.04 14.13
N SER A 779 -10.71 15.89 15.17
CA SER A 779 -11.03 16.13 16.57
C SER A 779 -10.14 17.22 17.16
N ARG A 780 -10.60 18.48 17.09
CA ARG A 780 -9.85 19.65 17.60
C ARG A 780 -9.95 19.74 19.11
N VAL A 781 -8.87 19.48 19.84
CA VAL A 781 -8.83 19.77 21.27
C VAL A 781 -8.83 21.29 21.50
N THR A 782 -9.66 21.75 22.44
CA THR A 782 -9.82 23.18 22.74
C THR A 782 -9.33 23.54 24.14
N LYS A 783 -9.48 22.64 25.11
CA LYS A 783 -9.09 22.87 26.51
C LYS A 783 -8.96 21.56 27.28
N ILE A 784 -8.02 21.51 28.22
CA ILE A 784 -7.92 20.47 29.25
C ILE A 784 -8.70 20.93 30.49
N LEU A 785 -9.55 20.06 31.02
CA LEU A 785 -10.33 20.33 32.23
C LEU A 785 -9.52 19.90 33.45
N ILE A 786 -9.18 20.89 34.27
CA ILE A 786 -8.36 20.75 35.48
C ILE A 786 -9.22 21.19 36.66
N ASP A 787 -9.22 20.40 37.72
CA ASP A 787 -9.92 20.74 38.96
C ASP A 787 -9.18 21.85 39.72
N GLY A 788 -9.89 22.91 40.09
CA GLY A 788 -9.28 24.12 40.67
C GLY A 788 -8.67 23.91 42.05
N LEU A 789 -9.18 22.95 42.83
CA LEU A 789 -8.76 22.67 44.20
C LEU A 789 -7.66 21.61 44.24
N THR A 790 -7.90 20.45 43.63
CA THR A 790 -6.98 19.31 43.64
C THR A 790 -5.85 19.44 42.62
N LYS A 791 -5.97 20.41 41.69
CA LYS A 791 -5.04 20.65 40.57
C LYS A 791 -4.82 19.39 39.72
N ARG A 792 -5.85 18.56 39.55
CA ARG A 792 -5.79 17.32 38.75
C ARG A 792 -6.45 17.53 37.38
N ALA A 793 -5.74 17.20 36.31
CA ALA A 793 -6.34 17.07 34.98
C ALA A 793 -7.22 15.81 34.92
N TYR A 794 -8.48 15.95 34.54
CA TYR A 794 -9.45 14.84 34.59
C TYR A 794 -10.24 14.61 33.29
N ALA A 795 -10.24 15.57 32.37
CA ALA A 795 -10.94 15.44 31.10
C ALA A 795 -10.38 16.40 30.03
N VAL A 796 -10.74 16.13 28.77
CA VAL A 796 -10.36 16.94 27.60
C VAL A 796 -11.63 17.37 26.87
N ARG A 797 -11.75 18.67 26.58
CA ARG A 797 -12.80 19.23 25.73
C ARG A 797 -12.27 19.36 24.31
N TYR A 798 -13.06 18.91 23.34
CA TYR A 798 -12.71 18.94 21.94
C TYR A 798 -13.93 19.15 21.06
N VAL A 799 -13.73 19.58 19.81
CA VAL A 799 -14.78 19.75 18.80
C VAL A 799 -14.55 18.71 17.72
N ARG A 800 -15.60 17.96 17.39
CA ARG A 800 -15.61 16.99 16.28
C ARG A 800 -16.95 17.07 15.56
N ASN A 801 -16.93 17.14 14.23
CA ASN A 801 -18.14 17.34 13.41
C ASN A 801 -18.95 18.57 13.86
N ASN A 802 -18.25 19.68 14.15
CA ASN A 802 -18.80 20.92 14.69
C ASN A 802 -19.59 20.78 16.00
N GLN A 803 -19.43 19.66 16.73
CA GLN A 803 -20.07 19.48 18.02
C GLN A 803 -19.03 19.45 19.15
N PRO A 804 -19.26 20.20 20.24
CA PRO A 804 -18.42 20.12 21.42
C PRO A 804 -18.61 18.76 22.09
N ARG A 805 -17.50 18.17 22.51
CA ARG A 805 -17.39 16.86 23.16
C ARG A 805 -16.45 16.97 24.36
N THR A 806 -16.63 16.06 25.30
CA THR A 806 -15.75 15.92 26.46
C THR A 806 -15.46 14.44 26.65
N VAL A 807 -14.21 14.11 26.93
CA VAL A 807 -13.77 12.74 27.28
C VAL A 807 -12.96 12.78 28.56
N ARG A 808 -13.20 11.84 29.47
CA ARG A 808 -12.48 11.75 30.75
C ARG A 808 -11.20 10.92 30.64
N ALA A 809 -10.21 11.24 31.46
CA ALA A 809 -8.98 10.48 31.62
C ALA A 809 -8.85 9.99 33.07
N ARG A 810 -8.76 8.67 33.29
CA ARG A 810 -8.59 8.07 34.63
C ARG A 810 -7.18 8.28 35.15
N LYS A 811 -6.18 8.02 34.30
CA LYS A 811 -4.77 8.09 34.65
C LYS A 811 -4.20 9.44 34.24
N GLU A 812 -3.93 9.67 32.96
CA GLU A 812 -3.27 10.92 32.52
C GLU A 812 -3.81 11.48 31.20
N VAL A 813 -3.73 12.80 31.08
CA VAL A 813 -3.81 13.51 29.80
C VAL A 813 -2.38 13.78 29.32
N ILE A 814 -2.08 13.42 28.08
CA ILE A 814 -0.75 13.54 27.49
C ILE A 814 -0.83 14.47 26.29
N LEU A 815 -0.12 15.60 26.35
CA LEU A 815 -0.11 16.61 25.32
C LEU A 815 1.06 16.39 24.36
N SER A 816 0.75 16.16 23.09
CA SER A 816 1.70 15.92 22.00
C SER A 816 1.33 16.75 20.75
N ALA A 817 0.84 17.97 20.98
CA ALA A 817 0.31 18.86 19.94
C ALA A 817 1.41 19.67 19.22
N GLY A 818 2.67 19.54 19.65
CA GLY A 818 3.83 20.22 19.08
C GLY A 818 4.06 21.61 19.65
N ALA A 819 5.25 22.18 19.39
CA ALA A 819 5.74 23.41 20.01
C ALA A 819 4.91 24.69 19.79
N LEU A 820 3.89 24.65 18.94
CA LEU A 820 3.00 25.82 18.74
C LEU A 820 1.63 25.61 19.38
N SER A 821 1.04 24.43 19.20
CA SER A 821 -0.30 24.13 19.71
C SER A 821 -0.30 23.66 21.16
N THR A 822 0.76 23.01 21.64
CA THR A 822 0.94 22.65 23.06
C THR A 822 0.84 23.87 23.98
N PRO A 823 1.63 24.95 23.81
CA PRO A 823 1.52 26.12 24.67
C PRO A 823 0.14 26.81 24.55
N GLN A 824 -0.49 26.78 23.37
CA GLN A 824 -1.85 27.28 23.19
C GLN A 824 -2.87 26.55 24.08
N ILE A 825 -2.86 25.22 24.03
CA ILE A 825 -3.80 24.38 24.78
C ILE A 825 -3.57 24.54 26.28
N LEU A 826 -2.31 24.58 26.75
CA LEU A 826 -1.98 24.82 28.15
C LEU A 826 -2.50 26.19 28.63
N MET A 827 -2.21 27.27 27.89
CA MET A 827 -2.66 28.62 28.27
C MET A 827 -4.20 28.72 28.31
N LEU A 828 -4.91 28.17 27.31
CA LEU A 828 -6.39 28.11 27.32
C LEU A 828 -6.93 27.25 28.48
N SER A 829 -6.11 26.33 28.99
CA SER A 829 -6.40 25.48 30.15
C SER A 829 -6.13 26.15 31.51
N GLY A 830 -5.61 27.39 31.53
CA GLY A 830 -5.24 28.11 32.75
C GLY A 830 -3.82 27.80 33.24
N VAL A 831 -2.97 27.22 32.40
CA VAL A 831 -1.58 26.90 32.71
C VAL A 831 -0.67 27.73 31.80
N GLY A 832 0.00 28.73 32.36
CA GLY A 832 0.82 29.66 31.58
C GLY A 832 1.15 30.95 32.33
N PRO A 833 1.78 31.94 31.67
CA PRO A 833 2.22 33.15 32.34
C PRO A 833 1.02 33.91 32.91
N GLN A 834 1.01 34.13 34.21
CA GLN A 834 -0.10 34.75 34.94
C GLN A 834 -0.54 36.07 34.30
N GLU A 835 0.42 36.94 33.99
CA GLU A 835 0.19 38.24 33.38
C GLU A 835 -0.53 38.15 32.02
N HIS A 836 -0.17 37.13 31.22
CA HIS A 836 -0.78 36.90 29.91
C HIS A 836 -2.19 36.32 30.05
N LEU A 837 -2.39 35.36 30.94
CA LEU A 837 -3.69 34.73 31.18
C LEU A 837 -4.70 35.73 31.74
N GLU A 838 -4.29 36.58 32.68
CA GLU A 838 -5.12 37.63 33.28
C GLU A 838 -5.55 38.67 32.24
N SER A 839 -4.66 39.05 31.32
CA SER A 839 -4.99 40.00 30.23
C SER A 839 -6.13 39.50 29.33
N PHE A 840 -6.25 38.18 29.18
CA PHE A 840 -7.38 37.58 28.47
C PHE A 840 -8.55 37.27 29.40
N GLY A 841 -8.44 37.37 30.73
CA GLY A 841 -9.44 36.93 31.69
C GLY A 841 -9.59 35.41 31.77
N ILE A 842 -8.50 34.65 31.66
CA ILE A 842 -8.46 33.19 31.85
C ILE A 842 -8.01 32.91 33.30
N PRO A 843 -8.75 32.09 34.08
CA PRO A 843 -8.34 31.76 35.45
C PRO A 843 -6.98 31.07 35.49
N VAL A 844 -6.08 31.59 36.32
CA VAL A 844 -4.72 31.05 36.49
C VAL A 844 -4.77 29.87 37.45
N LEU A 845 -4.53 28.68 36.91
CA LEU A 845 -4.43 27.44 37.69
C LEU A 845 -3.00 27.10 38.04
N SER A 846 -2.05 27.41 37.16
CA SER A 846 -0.61 27.27 37.43
C SER A 846 0.15 28.34 36.65
N ASN A 847 0.92 29.17 37.35
CA ASN A 847 1.73 30.23 36.75
C ASN A 847 3.07 29.63 36.29
N LEU A 848 3.18 29.35 35.00
CA LEU A 848 4.36 28.73 34.39
C LEU A 848 4.75 29.51 33.14
N ARG A 849 6.03 29.51 32.76
CA ARG A 849 6.55 30.22 31.57
C ARG A 849 6.21 29.52 30.24
N VAL A 850 4.97 29.05 30.09
CA VAL A 850 4.46 28.38 28.88
C VAL A 850 4.52 29.33 27.70
N GLY A 851 5.06 28.84 26.58
CA GLY A 851 5.22 29.60 25.35
C GLY A 851 6.51 30.42 25.28
N ASP A 852 7.30 30.51 26.35
CA ASP A 852 8.63 31.16 26.33
C ASP A 852 9.69 30.24 25.73
N ASN A 853 10.91 30.75 25.54
CA ASN A 853 12.09 29.97 25.12
C ASN A 853 11.93 29.30 23.74
N LEU A 854 11.07 29.82 22.85
CA LEU A 854 10.91 29.29 21.49
C LEU A 854 12.26 29.35 20.76
N GLN A 855 12.69 28.21 20.23
CA GLN A 855 13.92 28.04 19.46
C GLN A 855 13.61 27.36 18.13
N ASP A 856 14.30 27.78 17.07
CA ASP A 856 14.21 27.20 15.74
C ASP A 856 15.55 27.32 15.01
N HIS A 857 15.83 26.39 14.10
CA HIS A 857 17.00 26.43 13.24
C HIS A 857 16.75 27.37 12.05
N VAL A 858 17.63 28.33 11.87
CA VAL A 858 17.49 29.41 10.87
C VAL A 858 18.79 29.62 10.09
N GLY A 859 18.67 30.08 8.85
CA GLY A 859 19.81 30.29 7.96
C GLY A 859 19.51 31.21 6.77
N LEU A 860 20.46 31.24 5.83
CA LEU A 860 20.30 31.94 4.55
C LEU A 860 19.50 31.08 3.57
N GLY A 861 18.37 31.61 3.09
CA GLY A 861 17.58 31.01 2.01
C GLY A 861 18.08 31.42 0.63
N GLY A 862 17.93 30.49 -0.33
CA GLY A 862 18.18 30.77 -1.74
C GLY A 862 19.65 30.91 -2.11
N TYR A 863 20.56 30.39 -1.29
CA TYR A 863 22.00 30.38 -1.56
C TYR A 863 22.34 29.46 -2.74
N THR A 864 22.33 30.03 -3.95
CA THR A 864 22.25 29.30 -5.22
C THR A 864 23.56 29.37 -5.97
N PHE A 865 23.98 28.23 -6.52
CA PHE A 865 25.14 28.09 -7.37
C PHE A 865 24.71 27.57 -8.74
N ILE A 866 25.31 28.13 -9.80
CA ILE A 866 25.06 27.79 -11.19
C ILE A 866 26.15 26.83 -11.66
N ILE A 867 25.75 25.82 -12.43
CA ILE A 867 26.65 24.89 -13.12
C ILE A 867 26.30 24.82 -14.61
N ASP A 868 27.22 24.34 -15.43
CA ASP A 868 27.02 24.24 -16.88
C ASP A 868 26.66 22.84 -17.39
N GLN A 869 26.59 21.85 -16.49
CA GLN A 869 26.21 20.48 -16.80
C GLN A 869 24.74 20.20 -16.50
N PRO A 870 24.02 19.43 -17.35
CA PRO A 870 22.58 19.17 -17.21
C PRO A 870 22.26 18.07 -16.17
N ILE A 871 22.81 18.17 -14.96
CA ILE A 871 22.80 17.11 -13.94
C ILE A 871 22.00 17.46 -12.66
N SER A 872 21.48 18.68 -12.56
CA SER A 872 20.64 19.10 -11.42
C SER A 872 19.27 18.42 -11.42
N PHE A 873 18.65 18.36 -10.25
CA PHE A 873 17.29 17.92 -10.03
C PHE A 873 16.31 19.07 -10.36
N ASN A 874 15.69 19.03 -11.54
CA ASN A 874 14.71 20.03 -11.95
C ASN A 874 13.40 19.41 -12.46
N LYS A 875 12.33 20.21 -12.42
CA LYS A 875 10.96 19.81 -12.75
C LYS A 875 10.84 19.12 -14.10
N GLN A 876 11.49 19.65 -15.14
CA GLN A 876 11.41 19.13 -16.51
C GLN A 876 12.00 17.72 -16.61
N ARG A 877 13.01 17.39 -15.78
CA ARG A 877 13.66 16.08 -15.79
C ARG A 877 12.95 15.02 -14.95
N TYR A 878 12.32 15.37 -13.82
CA TYR A 878 11.64 14.37 -12.99
C TYR A 878 10.13 14.27 -13.24
N GLN A 879 9.48 15.30 -13.81
CA GLN A 879 8.09 15.22 -14.27
C GLN A 879 8.01 14.61 -15.67
N ARG A 880 8.65 13.46 -15.82
CA ARG A 880 8.54 12.61 -17.00
C ARG A 880 7.84 11.32 -16.62
N LEU A 881 7.17 10.76 -17.60
CA LEU A 881 6.35 9.59 -17.36
C LEU A 881 7.16 8.33 -17.05
N ASP A 882 8.28 8.15 -17.74
CA ASP A 882 9.22 7.05 -17.48
C ASP A 882 9.75 7.10 -16.03
N VAL A 883 10.05 8.29 -15.53
CA VAL A 883 10.45 8.52 -14.13
C VAL A 883 9.32 8.16 -13.16
N ALA A 884 8.07 8.52 -13.47
CA ALA A 884 6.92 8.14 -12.65
C ALA A 884 6.71 6.61 -12.62
N MET A 885 6.84 5.95 -13.77
CA MET A 885 6.69 4.50 -13.86
C MET A 885 7.81 3.75 -13.14
N GLU A 886 9.05 4.23 -13.20
CA GLU A 886 10.18 3.65 -12.45
C GLU A 886 9.93 3.69 -10.94
N TYR A 887 9.38 4.79 -10.43
CA TYR A 887 8.97 4.89 -9.02
C TYR A 887 7.84 3.90 -8.68
N ILE A 888 6.78 3.87 -9.48
CA ILE A 888 5.58 3.06 -9.21
C ILE A 888 5.90 1.57 -9.24
N LEU A 889 6.68 1.12 -10.22
CA LEU A 889 6.95 -0.30 -10.46
C LEU A 889 8.14 -0.80 -9.63
N ASN A 890 9.21 0.00 -9.55
CA ASN A 890 10.50 -0.45 -9.04
C ASN A 890 10.91 0.21 -7.73
N GLU A 891 10.12 1.17 -7.19
CA GLU A 891 10.43 1.87 -5.93
C GLU A 891 11.77 2.62 -6.01
N ARG A 892 12.12 3.10 -7.21
CA ARG A 892 13.41 3.70 -7.57
C ARG A 892 13.22 4.96 -8.40
N GLY A 893 14.34 5.60 -8.73
CA GLY A 893 14.37 6.75 -9.62
C GLY A 893 14.09 8.09 -8.91
N PRO A 894 14.10 9.20 -9.68
CA PRO A 894 14.12 10.56 -9.15
C PRO A 894 12.99 10.91 -8.16
N LEU A 895 11.80 10.30 -8.29
CA LEU A 895 10.69 10.58 -7.37
C LEU A 895 10.92 10.07 -5.93
N THR A 896 11.89 9.18 -5.73
CA THR A 896 12.32 8.74 -4.40
C THR A 896 13.20 9.76 -3.67
N SER A 897 13.70 10.79 -4.38
CA SER A 897 14.48 11.87 -3.77
C SER A 897 13.59 12.75 -2.91
N PHE A 898 14.05 13.08 -1.71
CA PHE A 898 13.40 14.03 -0.80
C PHE A 898 13.99 15.44 -0.89
N GLY A 899 14.72 15.74 -1.97
CA GLY A 899 15.32 17.04 -2.27
C GLY A 899 16.66 17.29 -1.59
N ILE A 900 16.82 16.90 -0.31
CA ILE A 900 18.10 16.99 0.40
C ILE A 900 18.90 15.71 0.16
N GLU A 901 20.01 15.80 -0.56
CA GLU A 901 20.81 14.64 -0.96
C GLU A 901 22.01 14.39 -0.02
N GLY A 902 22.47 15.44 0.66
CA GLY A 902 23.59 15.39 1.59
C GLY A 902 23.36 16.29 2.79
N VAL A 903 23.98 15.93 3.91
CA VAL A 903 24.11 16.82 5.07
C VAL A 903 25.56 16.88 5.49
N ALA A 904 25.99 18.04 5.99
CA ALA A 904 27.29 18.19 6.62
C ALA A 904 27.18 18.98 7.92
N PHE A 905 28.09 18.71 8.84
CA PHE A 905 28.21 19.44 10.09
C PHE A 905 29.62 19.96 10.21
N VAL A 906 29.77 21.28 10.25
CA VAL A 906 31.06 21.96 10.19
C VAL A 906 31.23 22.89 11.38
N ASN A 907 32.50 23.12 11.73
CA ASN A 907 32.89 24.06 12.77
C ASN A 907 33.28 25.38 12.14
N THR A 908 32.63 26.47 12.53
CA THR A 908 33.14 27.81 12.28
C THR A 908 34.17 28.20 13.35
N LYS A 909 34.74 29.41 13.24
CA LYS A 909 35.62 29.98 14.28
C LYS A 909 34.92 30.19 15.64
N TYR A 910 33.59 30.15 15.68
CA TYR A 910 32.77 30.29 16.90
C TYR A 910 32.48 28.94 17.58
N ALA A 911 32.73 27.82 16.90
CA ALA A 911 32.57 26.50 17.46
C ALA A 911 33.63 26.20 18.54
N PRO A 912 33.35 25.31 19.51
CA PRO A 912 34.34 24.86 20.47
C PRO A 912 35.57 24.25 19.79
N LYS A 913 36.77 24.62 20.25
CA LYS A 913 38.07 24.17 19.69
C LYS A 913 38.25 22.64 19.63
N SER A 914 37.48 21.88 20.41
CA SER A 914 37.48 20.41 20.36
C SER A 914 37.14 19.84 18.97
N GLY A 915 36.40 20.58 18.15
CA GLY A 915 35.96 20.14 16.82
C GLY A 915 34.81 19.13 16.81
N ASP A 916 34.35 18.64 17.97
CA ASP A 916 33.32 17.60 18.10
C ASP A 916 31.88 18.15 18.27
N TRP A 917 31.69 19.47 18.35
CA TRP A 917 30.39 20.12 18.55
C TRP A 917 30.12 21.20 17.49
N PRO A 918 29.83 20.79 16.24
CA PRO A 918 29.70 21.70 15.09
C PRO A 918 28.54 22.67 15.27
N ASP A 919 28.69 23.91 14.81
CA ASP A 919 27.75 25.03 14.98
C ASP A 919 26.95 25.36 13.71
N ILE A 920 27.38 24.84 12.55
CA ILE A 920 26.66 24.92 11.28
C ILE A 920 26.30 23.52 10.76
N GLN A 921 25.03 23.34 10.40
CA GLN A 921 24.59 22.23 9.55
C GLN A 921 24.40 22.75 8.13
N PHE A 922 24.87 21.99 7.15
CA PHE A 922 24.51 22.18 5.76
C PHE A 922 23.45 21.17 5.33
N HIS A 923 22.39 21.65 4.70
CA HIS A 923 21.53 20.83 3.84
C HIS A 923 21.93 21.07 2.39
N PHE A 924 22.42 20.04 1.74
CA PHE A 924 22.82 20.08 0.34
C PHE A 924 21.72 19.51 -0.56
N ALA A 925 21.39 20.24 -1.62
CA ALA A 925 20.44 19.79 -2.63
C ALA A 925 20.98 20.08 -4.03
N GLY A 926 20.82 19.11 -4.94
CA GLY A 926 21.11 19.26 -6.37
C GLY A 926 20.09 20.12 -7.12
N SER A 927 19.43 21.06 -6.44
CA SER A 927 18.36 21.92 -6.96
C SER A 927 18.31 23.23 -6.16
N SER A 928 17.72 24.29 -6.71
CA SER A 928 17.56 25.58 -6.00
C SER A 928 16.14 26.14 -6.18
N VAL A 929 15.89 27.37 -5.72
CA VAL A 929 14.56 28.03 -5.71
C VAL A 929 13.89 28.07 -7.10
N ASN A 930 14.69 28.06 -8.18
CA ASN A 930 14.24 28.06 -9.57
C ASN A 930 13.79 26.69 -10.10
N SER A 931 14.20 25.59 -9.46
CA SER A 931 14.16 24.25 -10.05
C SER A 931 12.77 23.60 -10.10
N ASP A 932 11.77 24.11 -9.37
CA ASP A 932 10.42 23.55 -9.28
C ASP A 932 9.31 24.40 -9.94
N GLY A 933 9.72 25.46 -10.63
CA GLY A 933 8.86 26.37 -11.38
C GLY A 933 8.13 27.44 -10.53
N SER A 934 7.74 27.14 -9.29
CA SER A 934 7.11 28.10 -8.36
C SER A 934 6.74 27.55 -6.97
N GLN A 935 6.95 26.26 -6.69
CA GLN A 935 6.44 25.65 -5.46
C GLN A 935 7.26 26.11 -4.23
N VAL A 936 8.59 26.20 -4.33
CA VAL A 936 9.46 26.78 -3.27
C VAL A 936 9.04 28.21 -2.98
N LYS A 937 8.82 29.02 -4.02
CA LYS A 937 8.32 30.41 -3.89
C LYS A 937 7.03 30.47 -3.07
N LYS A 938 6.07 29.58 -3.36
CA LYS A 938 4.79 29.50 -2.64
C LYS A 938 4.99 29.15 -1.17
N ILE A 939 5.79 28.11 -0.90
CA ILE A 939 6.03 27.60 0.46
C ILE A 939 6.74 28.64 1.32
N THR A 940 7.79 29.27 0.80
CA THR A 940 8.55 30.30 1.55
C THR A 940 7.79 31.63 1.64
N GLY A 941 6.74 31.81 0.83
CA GLY A 941 6.01 33.07 0.75
C GLY A 941 6.81 34.19 0.11
N LEU A 942 7.73 33.87 -0.81
CA LEU A 942 8.64 34.85 -1.41
C LEU A 942 7.87 35.84 -2.29
N ARG A 943 8.12 37.14 -2.12
CA ARG A 943 7.48 38.20 -2.91
C ARG A 943 7.84 38.09 -4.39
N ASP A 944 6.89 38.44 -5.25
CA ASP A 944 7.06 38.44 -6.70
C ASP A 944 8.23 39.31 -7.16
N SER A 945 8.41 40.50 -6.55
CA SER A 945 9.52 41.40 -6.87
C SER A 945 10.88 40.76 -6.63
N VAL A 946 11.02 39.97 -5.57
CA VAL A 946 12.27 39.25 -5.25
C VAL A 946 12.43 38.05 -6.17
N TYR A 947 11.41 37.20 -6.30
CA TYR A 947 11.48 36.00 -7.13
C TYR A 947 11.76 36.31 -8.60
N ASN A 948 11.02 37.28 -9.18
CA ASN A 948 11.14 37.65 -10.58
C ASN A 948 12.51 38.27 -10.90
N THR A 949 13.12 38.96 -9.94
CA THR A 949 14.45 39.57 -10.12
C THR A 949 15.57 38.54 -9.97
N VAL A 950 15.52 37.69 -8.93
CA VAL A 950 16.66 36.88 -8.52
C VAL A 950 16.62 35.47 -9.10
N TYR A 951 15.46 34.81 -9.11
CA TYR A 951 15.36 33.36 -9.37
C TYR A 951 14.67 33.00 -10.68
N LYS A 952 13.68 33.78 -11.13
CA LYS A 952 12.98 33.55 -12.40
C LYS A 952 13.93 33.49 -13.62
N PRO A 953 15.01 34.29 -13.71
CA PRO A 953 15.97 34.16 -14.81
C PRO A 953 16.69 32.80 -14.87
N LEU A 954 16.68 32.02 -13.79
CA LEU A 954 17.38 30.74 -13.68
C LEU A 954 16.51 29.52 -13.99
N ILE A 955 15.24 29.66 -14.41
CA ILE A 955 14.30 28.52 -14.56
C ILE A 955 14.83 27.37 -15.45
N ASN A 956 15.63 27.68 -16.47
CA ASN A 956 16.24 26.70 -17.37
C ASN A 956 17.74 26.53 -17.16
N VAL A 957 18.26 26.97 -16.01
CA VAL A 957 19.67 26.90 -15.64
C VAL A 957 19.85 25.82 -14.59
N ASP A 958 20.87 24.97 -14.79
CA ASP A 958 21.24 23.95 -13.83
C ASP A 958 21.88 24.58 -12.58
N THR A 959 21.36 24.20 -11.42
CA THR A 959 21.76 24.79 -10.14
C THR A 959 21.89 23.75 -9.04
N TRP A 960 22.67 24.10 -8.03
CA TRP A 960 22.64 23.44 -6.73
C TRP A 960 22.57 24.48 -5.61
N THR A 961 22.18 24.05 -4.41
CA THR A 961 22.14 24.90 -3.22
C THR A 961 22.71 24.16 -2.03
N ILE A 962 23.22 24.95 -1.10
CA ILE A 962 23.62 24.48 0.23
C ILE A 962 23.10 25.48 1.25
N LEU A 963 22.34 25.02 2.23
CA LEU A 963 21.73 25.91 3.21
C LEU A 963 22.58 25.89 4.49
N PRO A 964 23.28 26.99 4.86
CA PRO A 964 23.93 27.11 6.16
C PRO A 964 22.86 27.31 7.23
N LEU A 965 22.79 26.40 8.19
CA LEU A 965 21.80 26.39 9.26
C LEU A 965 22.50 26.53 10.59
N LEU A 966 22.08 27.54 11.37
CA LEU A 966 22.59 27.79 12.70
C LEU A 966 22.04 26.75 13.67
N LEU A 967 22.91 25.91 14.25
CA LEU A 967 22.51 24.77 15.08
C LEU A 967 22.15 25.14 16.52
N ARG A 968 22.79 26.17 17.07
CA ARG A 968 22.60 26.60 18.45
C ARG A 968 22.35 28.12 18.50
N PRO A 969 21.17 28.58 18.03
CA PRO A 969 20.86 30.01 18.06
C PRO A 969 20.89 30.54 19.49
N LYS A 970 21.36 31.78 19.68
CA LYS A 970 21.25 32.50 20.96
C LYS A 970 19.94 33.25 21.08
N SER A 971 19.37 33.70 19.96
CA SER A 971 18.02 34.27 19.92
C SER A 971 16.97 33.34 20.52
N ARG A 972 16.04 33.93 21.30
CA ARG A 972 14.89 33.24 21.91
C ARG A 972 13.62 34.01 21.61
N GLY A 973 12.61 33.27 21.16
CA GLY A 973 11.29 33.78 20.84
C GLY A 973 10.22 33.38 21.86
N TRP A 974 8.97 33.58 21.46
CA TRP A 974 7.80 33.17 22.24
C TRP A 974 6.59 32.83 21.36
N VAL A 975 5.64 32.12 21.98
CA VAL A 975 4.29 31.83 21.49
C VAL A 975 3.26 32.36 22.48
N ARG A 976 2.25 33.11 22.01
CA ARG A 976 1.19 33.72 22.83
C ARG A 976 -0.20 33.54 22.25
N LEU A 977 -1.21 33.62 23.10
CA LEU A 977 -2.60 33.70 22.64
C LEU A 977 -2.89 35.07 22.01
N LYS A 978 -3.59 35.08 20.87
CA LYS A 978 -4.23 36.29 20.31
C LYS A 978 -5.66 36.48 20.80
N SER A 979 -6.30 35.39 21.19
CA SER A 979 -7.72 35.32 21.54
C SER A 979 -7.97 34.16 22.49
N LYS A 980 -9.06 34.23 23.25
CA LYS A 980 -9.65 33.10 24.00
C LYS A 980 -10.29 32.06 23.09
N ASP A 981 -10.56 32.41 21.84
CA ASP A 981 -11.10 31.47 20.85
C ASP A 981 -10.01 30.43 20.47
N PRO A 982 -10.21 29.13 20.78
CA PRO A 982 -9.25 28.08 20.44
C PRO A 982 -9.07 27.90 18.93
N THR A 983 -9.93 28.48 18.10
CA THR A 983 -9.84 28.40 16.64
C THR A 983 -8.82 29.36 16.05
N THR A 984 -8.54 30.46 16.74
CA THR A 984 -7.58 31.49 16.32
C THR A 984 -6.15 30.97 16.43
N HIS A 985 -5.32 31.25 15.43
CA HIS A 985 -3.89 30.92 15.49
C HIS A 985 -3.18 31.74 16.59
N VAL A 986 -2.19 31.12 17.22
CA VAL A 986 -1.29 31.80 18.16
C VAL A 986 -0.50 32.91 17.48
N ASP A 987 -0.02 33.86 18.30
CA ASP A 987 1.01 34.80 17.91
C ASP A 987 2.38 34.18 18.12
N ILE A 988 3.23 34.27 17.10
CA ILE A 988 4.51 33.56 17.05
C ILE A 988 5.58 34.58 16.73
N ASN A 989 6.43 34.86 17.71
CA ASN A 989 7.58 35.72 17.51
C ASN A 989 8.86 34.88 17.71
N PRO A 990 9.54 34.45 16.63
CA PRO A 990 10.79 33.70 16.74
C PRO A 990 11.95 34.56 17.26
N ASN A 991 11.84 35.88 17.10
CA ASN A 991 12.82 36.85 17.53
C ASN A 991 14.22 36.59 16.93
N TYR A 992 14.27 36.21 15.64
CA TYR A 992 15.50 35.87 14.94
C TYR A 992 16.52 37.02 14.94
N PHE A 993 17.80 36.66 15.06
CA PHE A 993 18.94 37.56 14.87
C PHE A 993 19.00 38.75 15.85
N THR A 994 18.39 38.60 17.03
CA THR A 994 18.57 39.55 18.14
C THR A 994 19.96 39.50 18.75
N HIS A 995 20.69 38.40 18.56
CA HIS A 995 22.09 38.28 18.94
C HIS A 995 22.98 38.35 17.69
N ARG A 996 24.01 39.21 17.74
CA ARG A 996 24.93 39.42 16.61
C ARG A 996 25.68 38.14 16.20
N GLU A 997 26.07 37.32 17.17
CA GLU A 997 26.82 36.09 16.94
C GLU A 997 26.05 35.07 16.07
N ASP A 998 24.72 35.09 16.10
CA ASP A 998 23.89 34.24 15.23
C ASP A 998 24.11 34.59 13.75
N ILE A 999 24.24 35.89 13.42
CA ILE A 999 24.56 36.37 12.07
C ILE A 999 26.01 36.06 11.72
N ASP A 1000 26.96 36.36 12.62
CA ASP A 1000 28.37 36.18 12.32
C ASP A 1000 28.73 34.70 12.08
N THR A 1001 28.10 33.78 12.82
CA THR A 1001 28.24 32.33 12.62
C THR A 1001 27.69 31.89 11.27
N LEU A 1002 26.52 32.42 10.86
CA LEU A 1002 25.96 32.16 9.54
C LEU A 1002 26.84 32.69 8.40
N ILE A 1003 27.41 33.89 8.54
CA ILE A 1003 28.36 34.44 7.57
C ILE A 1003 29.60 33.55 7.46
N ALA A 1004 30.16 33.08 8.58
CA ALA A 1004 31.26 32.13 8.57
C ALA A 1004 30.88 30.81 7.86
N GLY A 1005 29.66 30.31 8.07
CA GLY A 1005 29.10 29.19 7.33
C GLY A 1005 28.98 29.45 5.81
N ILE A 1006 28.52 30.65 5.41
CA ILE A 1006 28.46 31.05 3.99
C ILE A 1006 29.86 31.01 3.36
N ARG A 1007 30.91 31.49 4.06
CA ARG A 1007 32.29 31.40 3.55
C ARG A 1007 32.74 29.97 3.29
N ILE A 1008 32.40 29.03 4.18
CA ILE A 1008 32.68 27.59 3.96
C ILE A 1008 31.92 27.07 2.73
N GLY A 1009 30.67 27.50 2.52
CA GLY A 1009 29.88 27.17 1.34
C GLY A 1009 30.48 27.69 0.02
N LEU A 1010 31.04 28.91 0.01
CA LEU A 1010 31.79 29.46 -1.14
C LEU A 1010 33.02 28.60 -1.43
N ASN A 1011 33.83 28.31 -0.39
CA ASN A 1011 35.01 27.47 -0.53
C ASN A 1011 34.67 26.08 -1.07
N LEU A 1012 33.52 25.51 -0.69
CA LEU A 1012 33.05 24.23 -1.22
C LEU A 1012 32.79 24.30 -2.73
N SER A 1013 32.18 25.38 -3.21
CA SER A 1013 31.99 25.60 -4.66
C SER A 1013 33.32 25.70 -5.41
N ASP A 1014 34.36 26.23 -4.77
CA ASP A 1014 35.69 26.43 -5.38
C ASP A 1014 36.57 25.16 -5.36
N THR A 1015 36.12 24.09 -4.72
CA THR A 1015 36.83 22.80 -4.73
C THR A 1015 36.89 22.18 -6.13
N PRO A 1016 37.96 21.44 -6.49
CA PRO A 1016 38.03 20.67 -7.74
C PRO A 1016 36.78 19.83 -8.04
N ALA A 1017 36.18 19.21 -7.01
CA ALA A 1017 34.98 18.40 -7.13
C ALA A 1017 33.75 19.13 -7.69
N PHE A 1018 33.62 20.43 -7.44
CA PHE A 1018 32.54 21.28 -7.97
C PHE A 1018 32.99 22.10 -9.18
N GLN A 1019 34.26 22.51 -9.24
CA GLN A 1019 34.80 23.25 -10.38
C GLN A 1019 34.82 22.44 -11.68
N ARG A 1020 34.82 21.11 -11.62
CA ARG A 1020 34.58 20.25 -12.81
C ARG A 1020 33.24 20.49 -13.51
N PHE A 1021 32.29 21.15 -12.85
CA PHE A 1021 30.99 21.58 -13.39
C PHE A 1021 30.89 23.10 -13.56
N HIS A 1022 32.04 23.79 -13.49
CA HIS A 1022 32.17 25.24 -13.50
C HIS A 1022 31.22 25.94 -12.50
N SER A 1023 31.12 25.38 -11.29
CA SER A 1023 30.26 25.90 -10.23
C SER A 1023 30.60 27.35 -9.89
N LYS A 1024 29.59 28.23 -9.93
CA LYS A 1024 29.72 29.65 -9.60
C LYS A 1024 28.55 30.12 -8.74
N CYS A 1025 28.84 30.87 -7.68
CA CYS A 1025 27.79 31.49 -6.87
C CYS A 1025 26.95 32.45 -7.74
N HIS A 1026 25.63 32.39 -7.61
CA HIS A 1026 24.72 33.33 -8.25
C HIS A 1026 24.91 34.73 -7.67
N ARG A 1027 25.18 35.72 -8.52
CA ARG A 1027 25.62 37.06 -8.09
C ARG A 1027 24.53 38.14 -8.15
N THR A 1028 23.32 37.83 -8.61
CA THR A 1028 22.24 38.82 -8.66
C THR A 1028 21.81 39.23 -7.25
N PRO A 1029 22.00 40.50 -6.85
CA PRO A 1029 21.68 40.93 -5.48
C PRO A 1029 20.18 40.96 -5.23
N PHE A 1030 19.78 40.67 -3.98
CA PHE A 1030 18.41 40.95 -3.54
C PHE A 1030 18.09 42.44 -3.72
N PRO A 1031 16.87 42.81 -4.17
CA PRO A 1031 16.51 44.20 -4.41
C PRO A 1031 16.82 45.14 -3.24
N GLY A 1032 16.54 44.72 -2.00
CA GLY A 1032 16.81 45.50 -0.78
C GLY A 1032 18.26 45.48 -0.28
N CYS A 1033 19.17 44.78 -0.98
CA CYS A 1033 20.59 44.66 -0.61
C CYS A 1033 21.54 45.25 -1.66
N ARG A 1034 21.03 45.91 -2.71
CA ARG A 1034 21.83 46.46 -3.83
C ARG A 1034 22.86 47.51 -3.41
N GLN A 1035 22.65 48.15 -2.26
CA GLN A 1035 23.55 49.17 -1.71
C GLN A 1035 24.86 48.59 -1.15
N TYR A 1036 24.92 47.28 -0.88
CA TYR A 1036 26.12 46.62 -0.39
C TYR A 1036 26.84 45.92 -1.56
N PRO A 1037 28.17 46.10 -1.70
CA PRO A 1037 28.94 45.34 -2.69
C PRO A 1037 28.77 43.84 -2.46
N PHE A 1038 28.66 43.07 -3.55
CA PHE A 1038 28.52 41.62 -3.46
C PHE A 1038 29.72 41.00 -2.72
N ASP A 1039 29.45 39.99 -1.91
CA ASP A 1039 30.43 39.22 -1.15
C ASP A 1039 31.08 39.92 0.07
N THR A 1040 30.57 41.08 0.50
CA THR A 1040 30.93 41.65 1.81
C THR A 1040 30.08 41.09 2.95
N ASP A 1041 30.52 41.25 4.19
CA ASP A 1041 29.77 40.77 5.36
C ASP A 1041 28.43 41.53 5.52
N GLU A 1042 28.38 42.81 5.15
CA GLU A 1042 27.15 43.61 5.14
C GLU A 1042 26.14 43.09 4.10
N TYR A 1043 26.62 42.68 2.92
CA TYR A 1043 25.76 42.07 1.90
C TYR A 1043 25.18 40.74 2.39
N TRP A 1044 26.01 39.89 3.01
CA TRP A 1044 25.54 38.60 3.52
C TRP A 1044 24.59 38.74 4.70
N GLU A 1045 24.82 39.66 5.63
CA GLU A 1045 23.85 39.97 6.68
C GLU A 1045 22.53 40.47 6.08
N CYS A 1046 22.58 41.43 5.15
CA CYS A 1046 21.39 41.93 4.48
C CYS A 1046 20.61 40.78 3.81
N SER A 1047 21.32 39.86 3.16
CA SER A 1047 20.75 38.69 2.50
C SER A 1047 20.08 37.72 3.48
N ILE A 1048 20.72 37.44 4.63
CA ILE A 1048 20.17 36.60 5.71
C ILE A 1048 18.87 37.19 6.26
N ARG A 1049 18.81 38.51 6.46
CA ARG A 1049 17.61 39.21 6.96
C ARG A 1049 16.49 39.30 5.93
N HIS A 1050 16.82 39.36 4.65
CA HIS A 1050 15.83 39.36 3.57
C HIS A 1050 15.28 37.97 3.33
N PHE A 1051 16.12 37.02 2.92
CA PHE A 1051 15.72 35.64 2.72
C PHE A 1051 16.08 34.79 3.94
N THR A 1052 15.46 35.10 5.07
CA THR A 1052 15.55 34.28 6.28
C THR A 1052 14.86 32.94 6.05
N PHE A 1053 15.61 31.84 6.15
CA PHE A 1053 15.07 30.50 5.91
C PHE A 1053 15.05 29.69 7.20
N THR A 1054 13.85 29.33 7.64
CA THR A 1054 13.63 28.33 8.69
C THR A 1054 13.50 26.95 8.05
N ILE A 1055 14.09 25.94 8.68
CA ILE A 1055 13.88 24.52 8.33
C ILE A 1055 12.79 23.88 9.18
N TYR A 1056 11.93 24.70 9.79
CA TYR A 1056 10.69 24.28 10.41
C TYR A 1056 10.91 23.40 11.64
N HIS A 1057 11.84 23.77 12.52
CA HIS A 1057 12.21 23.06 13.74
C HIS A 1057 11.87 23.85 15.04
N PRO A 1058 10.64 24.37 15.23
CA PRO A 1058 10.28 25.04 16.48
C PRO A 1058 10.27 24.03 17.64
N THR A 1059 10.86 24.42 18.76
CA THR A 1059 11.01 23.62 19.98
C THR A 1059 10.88 24.48 21.23
N SER A 1060 10.96 23.84 22.40
CA SER A 1060 11.35 24.48 23.66
C SER A 1060 10.31 25.38 24.36
N THR A 1061 9.08 25.45 23.85
CA THR A 1061 7.98 26.28 24.38
C THR A 1061 7.30 25.76 25.65
N ALA A 1062 7.63 24.55 26.09
CA ALA A 1062 7.20 23.96 27.35
C ALA A 1062 8.42 23.31 28.04
N LYS A 1063 9.49 24.11 28.15
CA LYS A 1063 10.83 23.72 28.62
C LYS A 1063 10.81 22.75 29.79
N MET A 1064 11.58 21.66 29.65
CA MET A 1064 11.93 20.76 30.74
C MET A 1064 13.03 21.37 31.63
N GLY A 1065 12.92 21.23 32.95
CA GLY A 1065 13.93 21.71 33.88
C GLY A 1065 13.69 21.27 35.33
N PRO A 1066 14.70 21.40 36.21
CA PRO A 1066 14.56 21.11 37.63
C PRO A 1066 13.60 22.11 38.30
N PRO A 1067 13.05 21.80 39.49
CA PRO A 1067 12.13 22.70 40.19
C PRO A 1067 12.74 24.07 40.55
N SER A 1068 14.08 24.16 40.58
CA SER A 1068 14.82 25.40 40.81
C SER A 1068 14.92 26.30 39.57
N ASP A 1069 14.59 25.81 38.37
CA ASP A 1069 14.55 26.62 37.15
C ASP A 1069 13.17 27.31 37.03
N PRO A 1070 13.08 28.63 37.23
CA PRO A 1070 11.81 29.36 37.16
C PRO A 1070 11.19 29.38 35.75
N ALA A 1071 11.96 29.04 34.71
CA ALA A 1071 11.46 28.93 33.34
C ALA A 1071 10.93 27.53 33.00
N ALA A 1072 11.09 26.54 33.88
CA ALA A 1072 10.65 25.18 33.63
C ALA A 1072 9.12 25.04 33.65
N VAL A 1073 8.58 24.30 32.69
CA VAL A 1073 7.16 23.98 32.56
C VAL A 1073 6.90 22.52 32.94
N VAL A 1074 7.82 21.63 32.58
CA VAL A 1074 7.77 20.21 32.94
C VAL A 1074 9.02 19.77 33.70
N ASP A 1075 8.89 18.75 34.54
CA ASP A 1075 10.03 18.11 35.17
C ASP A 1075 10.75 17.12 34.24
N HIS A 1076 11.86 16.53 34.71
CA HIS A 1076 12.63 15.54 33.95
C HIS A 1076 11.86 14.25 33.61
N ARG A 1077 10.69 14.02 34.23
CA ARG A 1077 9.73 12.94 33.89
C ARG A 1077 8.59 13.43 32.98
N LEU A 1078 8.71 14.65 32.44
CA LEU A 1078 7.77 15.28 31.52
C LEU A 1078 6.41 15.67 32.14
N ARG A 1079 6.32 15.73 33.48
CA ARG A 1079 5.10 16.10 34.22
C ARG A 1079 5.00 17.62 34.34
N VAL A 1080 3.82 18.17 34.08
CA VAL A 1080 3.59 19.62 34.17
C VAL A 1080 3.61 20.07 35.64
N TYR A 1081 4.42 21.08 35.95
CA TYR A 1081 4.50 21.61 37.31
C TYR A 1081 3.15 22.18 37.78
N GLY A 1082 2.83 21.93 39.05
CA GLY A 1082 1.59 22.41 39.67
C GLY A 1082 0.29 21.77 39.16
N VAL A 1083 0.35 20.79 38.24
CA VAL A 1083 -0.84 20.07 37.74
C VAL A 1083 -0.59 18.57 37.73
N LYS A 1084 -1.39 17.83 38.51
CA LYS A 1084 -1.33 16.36 38.55
C LYS A 1084 -1.99 15.75 37.31
N ASN A 1085 -1.48 14.58 36.90
CA ASN A 1085 -2.03 13.76 35.81
C ASN A 1085 -2.00 14.43 34.42
N LEU A 1086 -1.04 15.33 34.21
CA LEU A 1086 -0.80 16.02 32.93
C LEU A 1086 0.67 15.95 32.56
N ARG A 1087 0.96 15.49 31.33
CA ARG A 1087 2.31 15.49 30.75
C ARG A 1087 2.35 16.17 29.40
N VAL A 1088 3.54 16.64 29.04
CA VAL A 1088 3.85 17.10 27.68
C VAL A 1088 4.91 16.17 27.08
N VAL A 1089 4.62 15.56 25.95
CA VAL A 1089 5.51 14.63 25.26
C VAL A 1089 5.56 15.00 23.78
N ASP A 1090 6.33 16.04 23.47
CA ASP A 1090 6.65 16.49 22.10
C ASP A 1090 7.88 17.42 22.11
N ALA A 1091 8.21 18.02 20.97
CA ALA A 1091 9.38 18.89 20.80
C ALA A 1091 9.40 20.16 21.68
N SER A 1092 8.27 20.54 22.29
CA SER A 1092 8.19 21.70 23.17
C SER A 1092 8.98 21.53 24.47
N ILE A 1093 9.29 20.31 24.88
CA ILE A 1093 9.97 20.05 26.17
C ILE A 1093 11.47 20.26 26.11
N MET A 1094 12.06 20.35 24.92
CA MET A 1094 13.51 20.51 24.78
C MET A 1094 13.99 21.75 25.57
N PRO A 1095 14.94 21.63 26.50
CA PRO A 1095 15.48 22.81 27.18
C PRO A 1095 16.23 23.74 26.22
N THR A 1096 17.05 23.13 25.38
CA THR A 1096 17.81 23.73 24.29
C THR A 1096 17.56 22.90 23.04
N ILE A 1097 17.47 23.55 21.89
CA ILE A 1097 17.34 22.82 20.62
C ILE A 1097 18.59 21.98 20.36
N ILE A 1098 18.40 20.77 19.84
CA ILE A 1098 19.49 19.87 19.45
C ILE A 1098 20.18 20.33 18.16
N SER A 1099 21.45 19.99 17.99
CA SER A 1099 22.27 20.29 16.83
C SER A 1099 21.93 19.38 15.64
N GLY A 1100 20.80 19.62 14.97
CA GLY A 1100 20.32 18.83 13.83
C GLY A 1100 18.80 18.85 13.62
N ASN A 1101 18.29 17.96 12.77
CA ASN A 1101 16.84 17.89 12.51
C ASN A 1101 16.05 17.35 13.71
N THR A 1102 14.90 17.95 14.03
CA THR A 1102 14.19 17.68 15.29
C THR A 1102 13.20 16.51 15.26
N ASN A 1103 12.95 15.90 14.10
CA ASN A 1103 11.97 14.82 13.99
C ASN A 1103 12.39 13.55 14.74
N ALA A 1104 13.63 13.07 14.54
CA ALA A 1104 14.12 11.88 15.25
C ALA A 1104 14.22 12.10 16.77
N PRO A 1105 14.75 13.23 17.28
CA PRO A 1105 14.68 13.59 18.70
C PRO A 1105 13.26 13.59 19.26
N THR A 1106 12.28 14.08 18.49
CA THR A 1106 10.87 14.09 18.92
C THR A 1106 10.28 12.69 19.01
N ILE A 1107 10.65 11.79 18.09
CA ILE A 1107 10.26 10.37 18.14
C ILE A 1107 10.90 9.69 19.35
N MET A 1108 12.19 9.97 19.63
CA MET A 1108 12.89 9.50 20.83
C MET A 1108 12.19 9.97 22.11
N ILE A 1109 11.82 11.25 22.20
CA ILE A 1109 11.03 11.79 23.31
C ILE A 1109 9.70 11.03 23.45
N GLY A 1110 9.05 10.66 22.35
CA GLY A 1110 7.85 9.83 22.35
C GLY A 1110 8.07 8.41 22.90
N GLU A 1111 9.15 7.75 22.48
CA GLU A 1111 9.52 6.41 22.97
C GLU A 1111 9.82 6.43 24.47
N LYS A 1112 10.69 7.35 24.91
CA LYS A 1112 11.08 7.49 26.31
C LYS A 1112 9.92 7.96 27.18
N GLY A 1113 9.15 8.94 26.72
CA GLY A 1113 7.96 9.41 27.41
C GLY A 1113 6.94 8.30 27.65
N ALA A 1114 6.74 7.41 26.68
CA ALA A 1114 5.87 6.25 26.85
C ALA A 1114 6.39 5.27 27.92
N ASP A 1115 7.70 5.04 28.00
CA ASP A 1115 8.29 4.16 29.01
C ASP A 1115 8.25 4.81 30.41
N LEU A 1116 8.51 6.11 30.55
CA LEU A 1116 8.32 6.85 31.82
C LEU A 1116 6.87 6.76 32.34
N ILE A 1117 5.89 6.84 31.44
CA ILE A 1117 4.47 6.66 31.79
C ILE A 1117 4.19 5.20 32.21
N LYS A 1118 4.82 4.23 31.53
CA LYS A 1118 4.71 2.82 31.90
C LYS A 1118 5.25 2.54 33.30
N GLU A 1119 6.43 3.04 33.63
CA GLU A 1119 7.04 2.96 34.96
C GLU A 1119 6.09 3.49 36.04
N ASP A 1120 5.61 4.73 35.86
CA ASP A 1120 4.78 5.43 36.87
C ASP A 1120 3.42 4.75 37.14
N TRP A 1121 2.89 3.97 36.18
CA TRP A 1121 1.57 3.33 36.29
C TRP A 1121 1.58 1.81 36.37
N THR A 1122 2.71 1.16 36.18
CA THR A 1122 2.86 -0.30 36.35
C THR A 1122 3.70 -0.68 37.57
N GLY A 1123 4.38 0.28 38.20
CA GLY A 1123 5.18 0.04 39.42
C GLY A 1123 6.41 -0.84 39.15
N ARG A 1124 6.95 -0.80 37.92
CA ARG A 1124 8.18 -1.46 37.51
C ARG A 1124 9.25 -0.45 37.17
#